data_AF-A0AAV1C8R4-F1
#
_entry.id   AF-A0AAV1C8R4-F1
#
_cell.length_a   1.000
_cell.length_b   1.000
_cell.length_c   1.000
_cell.angle_alpha   90.00
_cell.angle_beta   90.00
_cell.angle_gamma   90.00
#
_symmetry.space_group_name_H-M   'P 1'
#
loop_
_entity.id
_entity.type
_entity.pdbx_description
1 polymer ?
#
loop_
_entity_poly.entity_id
_entity_poly.type
_entity_poly.pdbx_seq_one_letter_code
_entity_poly.pdbx_strand_id
1 'polypeptide(L)'
;MPDLTGLYTTLNMTRTDKYFPPQPVMKTAITPLNASQSVDFEWKSPDPNVQFYVYMHFAEVEILQSNESRAFYVHLDDEIWSDSDTNQPFVPRYLQVMSMEPLIGKNKARFNYSIVKAENSTLPPIINALEVYSEVRFVHSQTDDNDVRAMVNIKSRYKVNKNWQGDPCMPKEFRWDGLDCLENTSIPPRITSLNLSWSGLTGNVPSDVSNLNFLENLDLSNNALNGVVPEFLAELPQLKFLNLSGNKFTGSIPQKLLDKASSGLQLRADGYDSYACEGDQCNSKKSKKFVVPLVVSLTLILSLVVLASLIVTLKKRRTKRSVIKLGANRKDSFLEPKSMQFSYRDILKMTNDFERILGKGGFGTVYHGLTGDGKQVAVKLLSPSSTQGYYEFQREAELLTRVHHRNLTSLVGYCYEDGHMALVYEFMAKGNLKEHLSGSNGNVLSWSERLQILLDAAQGLDYLHNGCKPPIVHRDVKSTNILLTKNFEAKLADFGLSRAFAVDDVSSVSTRVVGTLGYLDPEYYETNRLHEKSDVYSLGVVMLEVITGRPAIVGMVEKRNIVQWVTYLVATGDIASIVDPKLKRMYDVNSAWKALEVAMACTSYSSAKRPTMAQVITELKDCLDAQKVCSEGQDTHQSFLLEVNPQILEIEIGPR
;
A
#
# COMPACT_ATOMS: atom_id res chain seq x y z
N MET A 1 6.00 -15.37 -43.56
CA MET A 1 4.77 -14.98 -42.84
C MET A 1 3.90 -14.26 -43.85
N PRO A 2 2.57 -14.47 -43.86
CA PRO A 2 1.71 -13.69 -44.74
C PRO A 2 1.92 -12.21 -44.47
N ASP A 3 1.79 -11.40 -45.51
CA ASP A 3 1.81 -9.95 -45.44
C ASP A 3 0.59 -9.51 -44.63
N LEU A 4 0.73 -9.34 -43.31
CA LEU A 4 -0.33 -8.89 -42.41
C LEU A 4 -0.26 -7.37 -42.24
N THR A 5 -1.41 -6.73 -42.02
CA THR A 5 -1.52 -5.32 -41.66
C THR A 5 -2.39 -5.13 -40.43
N GLY A 6 -2.15 -4.04 -39.71
CA GLY A 6 -2.93 -3.65 -38.54
C GLY A 6 -4.14 -2.80 -38.92
N LEU A 7 -5.24 -3.05 -38.24
CA LEU A 7 -6.44 -2.22 -38.20
C LEU A 7 -6.58 -1.67 -36.77
N TYR A 8 -7.12 -0.47 -36.63
CA TYR A 8 -7.34 0.13 -35.32
C TYR A 8 -8.55 1.05 -35.30
N THR A 9 -9.10 1.25 -34.11
CA THR A 9 -10.12 2.25 -33.85
C THR A 9 -9.82 3.01 -32.57
N THR A 10 -10.20 4.28 -32.54
CA THR A 10 -10.10 5.12 -31.34
C THR A 10 -11.33 4.98 -30.45
N LEU A 11 -12.44 4.48 -31.01
CA LEU A 11 -13.73 4.32 -30.34
C LEU A 11 -13.70 3.18 -29.32
N ASN A 12 -14.53 3.29 -28.29
CA ASN A 12 -14.58 2.29 -27.22
C ASN A 12 -15.37 1.04 -27.64
N MET A 13 -14.89 -0.11 -27.20
CA MET A 13 -15.53 -1.41 -27.43
C MET A 13 -16.64 -1.66 -26.41
N THR A 14 -17.84 -1.96 -26.90
CA THR A 14 -18.97 -2.45 -26.13
C THR A 14 -18.62 -3.82 -25.54
N ARG A 15 -18.58 -3.89 -24.20
CA ARG A 15 -18.28 -5.11 -23.45
C ARG A 15 -19.57 -5.86 -23.14
N THR A 16 -19.87 -6.85 -23.96
CA THR A 16 -20.94 -7.82 -23.68
C THR A 16 -20.41 -9.22 -23.38
N ASP A 17 -19.10 -9.41 -23.48
CA ASP A 17 -18.43 -10.71 -23.38
C ASP A 17 -17.97 -11.03 -21.94
N LYS A 18 -18.01 -12.31 -21.57
CA LYS A 18 -17.73 -12.81 -20.20
C LYS A 18 -16.25 -12.90 -19.84
N TYR A 19 -15.32 -12.78 -20.81
CA TYR A 19 -13.89 -12.97 -20.60
C TYR A 19 -13.11 -11.66 -20.39
N PHE A 20 -13.75 -10.50 -20.61
CA PHE A 20 -13.21 -9.16 -20.32
C PHE A 20 -11.80 -8.87 -20.85
N PRO A 21 -11.46 -9.18 -22.13
CA PRO A 21 -10.14 -8.86 -22.67
C PRO A 21 -9.80 -7.35 -22.57
N PRO A 22 -8.52 -6.97 -22.43
CA PRO A 22 -8.10 -5.57 -22.30
C PRO A 22 -8.58 -4.71 -23.47
N GLN A 23 -9.24 -3.58 -23.18
CA GLN A 23 -9.75 -2.69 -24.24
C GLN A 23 -8.68 -2.16 -25.20
N PRO A 24 -7.46 -1.78 -24.77
CA PRO A 24 -6.42 -1.34 -25.68
C PRO A 24 -6.09 -2.37 -26.77
N VAL A 25 -6.09 -3.66 -26.40
CA VAL A 25 -5.85 -4.76 -27.34
C VAL A 25 -7.05 -4.93 -28.28
N MET A 26 -8.27 -4.92 -27.73
CA MET A 26 -9.48 -5.07 -28.55
C MET A 26 -9.73 -3.91 -29.52
N LYS A 27 -9.12 -2.74 -29.31
CA LYS A 27 -9.14 -1.60 -30.26
C LYS A 27 -8.26 -1.81 -31.50
N THR A 28 -7.43 -2.86 -31.49
CA THR A 28 -6.57 -3.24 -32.60
C THR A 28 -6.97 -4.60 -33.14
N ALA A 29 -6.73 -4.83 -34.41
CA ALA A 29 -6.87 -6.13 -35.04
C ALA A 29 -5.80 -6.32 -36.11
N ILE A 30 -5.46 -7.56 -36.43
CA ILE A 30 -4.62 -7.91 -37.58
C ILE A 30 -5.48 -8.52 -38.68
N THR A 31 -5.12 -8.25 -39.93
CA THR A 31 -5.79 -8.77 -41.14
C THR A 31 -4.77 -8.98 -42.25
N PRO A 32 -4.96 -9.92 -43.19
CA PRO A 32 -4.05 -10.10 -44.32
C PRO A 32 -4.17 -8.95 -45.33
N LEU A 33 -3.03 -8.53 -45.90
CA LEU A 33 -2.93 -7.51 -46.95
C LEU A 33 -3.61 -7.96 -48.24
N ASN A 34 -3.60 -9.26 -48.54
CA ASN A 34 -4.35 -9.83 -49.64
C ASN A 34 -5.68 -10.38 -49.14
N ALA A 35 -6.79 -9.86 -49.69
CA ALA A 35 -8.14 -10.22 -49.30
C ALA A 35 -8.51 -11.71 -49.48
N SER A 36 -7.72 -12.47 -50.25
CA SER A 36 -7.91 -13.92 -50.45
C SER A 36 -7.05 -14.79 -49.54
N GLN A 37 -6.20 -14.21 -48.68
CA GLN A 37 -5.34 -14.96 -47.77
C GLN A 37 -6.02 -15.20 -46.41
N SER A 38 -5.55 -16.25 -45.72
CA SER A 38 -5.89 -16.58 -44.34
C SER A 38 -4.94 -15.90 -43.34
N VAL A 39 -5.37 -15.82 -42.07
CA VAL A 39 -4.46 -15.54 -40.94
C VAL A 39 -4.04 -16.88 -40.35
N ASP A 40 -2.78 -17.25 -40.55
CA ASP A 40 -2.23 -18.54 -40.11
C ASP A 40 -1.17 -18.36 -39.02
N PHE A 41 -1.27 -19.12 -37.93
CA PHE A 41 -0.25 -19.16 -36.88
C PHE A 41 -0.13 -20.54 -36.23
N GLU A 42 1.10 -20.89 -35.85
CA GLU A 42 1.42 -22.16 -35.17
C GLU A 42 1.69 -21.87 -33.68
N TRP A 43 0.99 -22.57 -32.78
CA TRP A 43 1.32 -22.58 -31.36
C TRP A 43 1.92 -23.94 -30.97
N LYS A 44 3.04 -23.91 -30.24
CA LYS A 44 3.73 -25.12 -29.75
C LYS A 44 3.55 -25.22 -28.25
N SER A 45 2.99 -26.33 -27.79
CA SER A 45 2.88 -26.59 -26.35
C SER A 45 4.28 -26.88 -25.78
N PRO A 46 4.67 -26.23 -24.67
CA PRO A 46 5.90 -26.56 -23.94
C PRO A 46 5.88 -27.98 -23.37
N ASP A 47 4.70 -28.50 -23.02
CA ASP A 47 4.49 -29.87 -22.55
C ASP A 47 3.26 -30.47 -23.25
N PRO A 48 3.43 -31.54 -24.07
CA PRO A 48 2.31 -32.15 -24.78
C PRO A 48 1.28 -32.81 -23.85
N ASN A 49 1.64 -33.12 -22.59
CA ASN A 49 0.77 -33.83 -21.64
C ASN A 49 -0.07 -32.89 -20.77
N VAL A 50 0.17 -31.58 -20.84
CA VAL A 50 -0.55 -30.58 -20.05
C VAL A 50 -1.82 -30.17 -20.76
N GLN A 51 -2.90 -30.08 -20.00
CA GLN A 51 -4.15 -29.53 -20.49
C GLN A 51 -4.02 -28.01 -20.61
N PHE A 52 -4.48 -27.47 -21.73
CA PHE A 52 -4.48 -26.03 -21.96
C PHE A 52 -5.83 -25.53 -22.50
N TYR A 53 -6.07 -24.24 -22.33
CA TYR A 53 -7.28 -23.53 -22.72
C TYR A 53 -6.89 -22.39 -23.65
N VAL A 54 -7.53 -22.32 -24.81
CA VAL A 54 -7.28 -21.28 -25.81
C VAL A 54 -8.52 -20.42 -25.99
N TYR A 55 -8.34 -19.11 -25.88
CA TYR A 55 -9.38 -18.11 -26.08
C TYR A 55 -9.00 -17.23 -27.27
N MET A 56 -9.90 -17.09 -28.24
CA MET A 56 -9.77 -16.13 -29.33
C MET A 56 -10.82 -15.03 -29.18
N HIS A 57 -10.37 -13.80 -29.34
CA HIS A 57 -11.20 -12.61 -29.15
C HIS A 57 -11.28 -11.80 -30.45
N PHE A 58 -12.51 -11.42 -30.79
CA PHE A 58 -12.85 -10.70 -32.02
C PHE A 58 -13.71 -9.47 -31.72
N ALA A 59 -13.46 -8.39 -32.45
CA ALA A 59 -14.31 -7.22 -32.52
C ALA A 59 -14.08 -6.54 -33.86
N GLU A 60 -15.15 -6.14 -34.55
CA GLU A 60 -15.02 -5.37 -35.79
C GLU A 60 -14.65 -3.93 -35.44
N VAL A 61 -13.51 -3.48 -35.96
CA VAL A 61 -12.91 -2.17 -35.64
C VAL A 61 -13.20 -1.14 -36.73
N GLU A 62 -13.59 -1.58 -37.92
CA GLU A 62 -13.92 -0.73 -39.07
C GLU A 62 -15.44 -0.57 -39.24
N ILE A 63 -15.87 0.62 -39.69
CA ILE A 63 -17.26 0.82 -40.10
C ILE A 63 -17.41 0.29 -41.52
N LEU A 64 -18.13 -0.82 -41.67
CA LEU A 64 -18.34 -1.46 -42.98
C LEU A 64 -19.41 -0.71 -43.80
N GLN A 65 -19.17 -0.54 -45.10
CA GLN A 65 -20.17 -0.01 -46.03
C GLN A 65 -21.32 -1.01 -46.26
N SER A 66 -22.44 -0.56 -46.82
CA SER A 66 -23.62 -1.42 -47.02
C SER A 66 -23.41 -2.60 -47.98
N ASN A 67 -22.38 -2.54 -48.84
CA ASN A 67 -21.95 -3.62 -49.73
C ASN A 67 -20.77 -4.42 -49.16
N GLU A 68 -20.31 -4.11 -47.95
CA GLU A 68 -19.19 -4.78 -47.30
C GLU A 68 -19.67 -5.70 -46.18
N SER A 69 -19.01 -6.85 -46.07
CA SER A 69 -19.27 -7.84 -45.04
C SER A 69 -17.96 -8.47 -44.60
N ARG A 70 -17.85 -8.80 -43.30
CA ARG A 70 -16.76 -9.59 -42.77
C ARG A 70 -17.31 -10.83 -42.09
N ALA A 71 -16.97 -11.99 -42.62
CA ALA A 71 -17.33 -13.29 -42.08
C ALA A 71 -16.18 -14.29 -42.34
N PHE A 72 -15.85 -15.14 -41.37
CA PHE A 72 -14.74 -16.07 -41.49
C PHE A 72 -14.91 -17.31 -40.62
N TYR A 73 -14.18 -18.37 -40.97
CA TYR A 73 -14.08 -19.61 -40.21
C TYR A 73 -12.76 -19.65 -39.47
N VAL A 74 -12.78 -20.12 -38.23
CA VAL A 74 -11.56 -20.45 -37.49
C VAL A 74 -11.35 -21.94 -37.62
N HIS A 75 -10.17 -22.34 -38.07
CA HIS A 75 -9.77 -23.73 -38.19
C HIS A 75 -8.68 -24.06 -37.19
N LEU A 76 -8.77 -25.25 -36.61
CA LEU A 76 -7.71 -25.90 -35.85
C LEU A 76 -7.32 -27.19 -36.57
N ASP A 77 -6.07 -27.27 -37.02
CA ASP A 77 -5.54 -28.46 -37.69
C ASP A 77 -6.48 -28.98 -38.80
N ASP A 78 -6.95 -28.04 -39.63
CA ASP A 78 -7.89 -28.21 -40.74
C ASP A 78 -9.38 -28.43 -40.36
N GLU A 79 -9.72 -28.62 -39.08
CA GLU A 79 -11.11 -28.73 -38.61
C GLU A 79 -11.70 -27.39 -38.19
N ILE A 80 -12.99 -27.15 -38.46
CA ILE A 80 -13.66 -25.90 -38.06
C ILE A 80 -13.86 -25.87 -36.54
N TRP A 81 -13.32 -24.84 -35.90
CA TRP A 81 -13.62 -24.46 -34.51
C TRP A 81 -14.85 -23.54 -34.51
N SER A 82 -15.96 -24.02 -33.94
CA SER A 82 -17.25 -23.33 -33.90
C SER A 82 -17.95 -23.55 -32.56
N ASP A 83 -18.59 -22.51 -32.02
CA ASP A 83 -19.44 -22.57 -30.82
C ASP A 83 -20.86 -23.11 -31.11
N SER A 84 -21.20 -23.32 -32.39
CA SER A 84 -22.53 -23.75 -32.82
C SER A 84 -22.49 -25.08 -33.56
N ASP A 85 -23.52 -25.92 -33.36
CA ASP A 85 -23.76 -27.14 -34.15
C ASP A 85 -24.05 -26.83 -35.65
N THR A 86 -24.13 -25.55 -36.01
CA THR A 86 -24.59 -25.09 -37.33
C THR A 86 -23.46 -24.74 -38.33
N ASN A 87 -22.18 -24.90 -37.96
CA ASN A 87 -21.01 -24.57 -38.80
C ASN A 87 -21.15 -23.22 -39.54
N GLN A 88 -21.69 -22.21 -38.86
CA GLN A 88 -21.82 -20.87 -39.44
C GLN A 88 -20.52 -20.08 -39.31
N PRO A 89 -20.20 -19.21 -40.28
CA PRO A 89 -19.02 -18.36 -40.18
C PRO A 89 -19.18 -17.36 -39.04
N PHE A 90 -18.08 -17.08 -38.35
CA PHE A 90 -18.04 -16.06 -37.32
C PHE A 90 -18.17 -14.67 -37.95
N VAL A 91 -19.10 -13.87 -37.42
CA VAL A 91 -19.37 -12.50 -37.87
C VAL A 91 -19.06 -11.54 -36.72
N PRO A 92 -17.91 -10.84 -36.72
CA PRO A 92 -17.59 -9.88 -35.69
C PRO A 92 -18.54 -8.69 -35.77
N ARG A 93 -18.94 -8.16 -34.61
CA ARG A 93 -19.85 -7.01 -34.53
C ARG A 93 -19.07 -5.73 -34.27
N TYR A 94 -19.52 -4.65 -34.93
CA TYR A 94 -18.86 -3.36 -34.86
C TYR A 94 -18.79 -2.86 -33.41
N LEU A 95 -17.57 -2.62 -32.96
CA LEU A 95 -17.24 -2.23 -31.59
C LEU A 95 -17.87 -3.13 -30.52
N GLN A 96 -18.05 -4.42 -30.76
CA GLN A 96 -18.56 -5.35 -29.76
C GLN A 96 -17.58 -6.50 -29.59
N VAL A 97 -17.08 -6.65 -28.37
CA VAL A 97 -16.18 -7.78 -28.02
C VAL A 97 -16.98 -9.06 -28.05
N MET A 98 -16.45 -10.05 -28.76
CA MET A 98 -17.00 -11.38 -28.88
C MET A 98 -15.86 -12.39 -28.76
N SER A 99 -15.96 -13.31 -27.80
CA SER A 99 -14.97 -14.38 -27.61
C SER A 99 -15.60 -15.72 -27.99
N MET A 100 -14.78 -16.61 -28.57
CA MET A 100 -15.19 -18.00 -28.78
C MET A 100 -15.06 -18.80 -27.48
N GLU A 101 -15.89 -19.84 -27.27
CA GLU A 101 -15.73 -20.73 -26.11
C GLU A 101 -14.35 -21.40 -26.13
N PRO A 102 -13.72 -21.56 -24.95
CA PRO A 102 -12.36 -22.06 -24.87
C PRO A 102 -12.25 -23.47 -25.41
N LEU A 103 -11.31 -23.62 -26.33
CA LEU A 103 -10.89 -24.94 -26.75
C LEU A 103 -10.07 -25.59 -25.64
N ILE A 104 -10.46 -26.79 -25.23
CA ILE A 104 -9.68 -27.65 -24.33
C ILE A 104 -8.79 -28.54 -25.19
N GLY A 105 -7.50 -28.23 -25.25
CA GLY A 105 -6.55 -29.11 -25.90
C GLY A 105 -5.85 -30.04 -24.92
N LYS A 106 -5.63 -31.28 -25.35
CA LYS A 106 -4.90 -32.32 -24.60
C LYS A 106 -3.97 -33.08 -25.55
N ASN A 107 -2.83 -33.55 -25.03
CA ASN A 107 -2.03 -34.61 -25.66
C ASN A 107 -1.52 -34.30 -27.07
N LYS A 108 -1.19 -33.04 -27.38
CA LYS A 108 -0.65 -32.66 -28.69
C LYS A 108 0.34 -31.51 -28.53
N ALA A 109 1.46 -31.59 -29.25
CA ALA A 109 2.60 -30.68 -29.10
C ALA A 109 2.47 -29.41 -29.97
N ARG A 110 1.64 -29.44 -31.01
CA ARG A 110 1.52 -28.36 -31.99
C ARG A 110 0.08 -28.20 -32.43
N PHE A 111 -0.34 -26.95 -32.56
CA PHE A 111 -1.68 -26.54 -32.97
C PHE A 111 -1.55 -25.52 -34.08
N ASN A 112 -2.08 -25.85 -35.25
CA ASN A 112 -2.12 -24.94 -36.38
C ASN A 112 -3.48 -24.25 -36.40
N TYR A 113 -3.48 -22.93 -36.28
CA TYR A 113 -4.66 -22.10 -36.36
C TYR A 113 -4.70 -21.38 -37.70
N SER A 114 -5.84 -21.43 -38.37
CA SER A 114 -6.08 -20.75 -39.65
C SER A 114 -7.42 -20.04 -39.62
N ILE A 115 -7.42 -18.72 -39.80
CA ILE A 115 -8.66 -17.94 -39.92
C ILE A 115 -8.89 -17.65 -41.39
N VAL A 116 -9.96 -18.21 -41.94
CA VAL A 116 -10.22 -18.27 -43.38
C VAL A 116 -11.47 -17.47 -43.73
N LYS A 117 -11.35 -16.58 -44.71
CA LYS A 117 -12.46 -15.79 -45.23
C LYS A 117 -13.63 -16.68 -45.70
N ALA A 118 -14.86 -16.35 -45.33
CA ALA A 118 -16.05 -17.03 -45.86
C ALA A 118 -16.34 -16.59 -47.30
N GLU A 119 -16.89 -17.48 -48.13
CA GLU A 119 -17.17 -17.20 -49.56
C GLU A 119 -18.07 -15.98 -49.78
N ASN A 120 -19.00 -15.73 -48.85
CA ASN A 120 -19.94 -14.61 -48.89
C ASN A 120 -19.41 -13.32 -48.22
N SER A 121 -18.19 -13.34 -47.69
CA SER A 121 -17.52 -12.18 -47.11
C SER A 121 -16.86 -11.34 -48.20
N THR A 122 -16.94 -10.02 -48.13
CA THR A 122 -16.17 -9.15 -49.04
C THR A 122 -14.80 -8.82 -48.46
N LEU A 123 -14.69 -8.71 -47.14
CA LEU A 123 -13.47 -8.34 -46.43
C LEU A 123 -12.69 -9.56 -45.90
N PRO A 124 -11.36 -9.44 -45.73
CA PRO A 124 -10.52 -10.48 -45.14
C PRO A 124 -10.84 -10.75 -43.65
N PRO A 125 -10.40 -11.90 -43.10
CA PRO A 125 -10.56 -12.20 -41.68
C PRO A 125 -9.80 -11.24 -40.77
N ILE A 126 -10.21 -11.14 -39.51
CA ILE A 126 -9.52 -10.37 -38.47
C ILE A 126 -9.36 -11.19 -37.18
N ILE A 127 -8.36 -10.84 -36.37
CA ILE A 127 -8.25 -11.27 -34.98
C ILE A 127 -7.69 -10.13 -34.13
N ASN A 128 -8.24 -9.97 -32.92
CA ASN A 128 -7.82 -8.91 -31.99
C ASN A 128 -6.86 -9.46 -30.93
N ALA A 129 -7.17 -10.61 -30.33
CA ALA A 129 -6.32 -11.22 -29.29
C ALA A 129 -6.45 -12.76 -29.25
N LEU A 130 -5.39 -13.39 -28.74
CA LEU A 130 -5.30 -14.82 -28.45
C LEU A 130 -4.70 -15.01 -27.05
N GLU A 131 -5.38 -15.76 -26.19
CA GLU A 131 -4.88 -16.12 -24.86
C GLU A 131 -4.74 -17.64 -24.73
N VAL A 132 -3.62 -18.11 -24.16
CA VAL A 132 -3.37 -19.53 -23.94
C VAL A 132 -2.98 -19.78 -22.49
N TYR A 133 -3.73 -20.64 -21.80
CA TYR A 133 -3.52 -20.97 -20.39
C TYR A 133 -3.20 -22.45 -20.24
N SER A 134 -2.14 -22.80 -19.52
CA SER A 134 -1.79 -24.19 -19.18
C SER A 134 -2.10 -24.50 -17.72
N GLU A 135 -2.63 -25.70 -17.44
CA GLU A 135 -2.87 -26.14 -16.06
C GLU A 135 -1.55 -26.55 -15.38
N VAL A 136 -1.18 -25.86 -14.28
CA VAL A 136 -0.05 -26.27 -13.44
C VAL A 136 -0.57 -27.18 -12.33
N ARG A 137 -0.12 -28.43 -12.31
CA ARG A 137 -0.49 -29.40 -11.26
C ARG A 137 0.52 -29.39 -10.13
N PHE A 138 0.07 -29.06 -8.93
CA PHE A 138 0.88 -29.16 -7.72
C PHE A 138 0.88 -30.59 -7.20
N VAL A 139 1.88 -31.38 -7.60
CA VAL A 139 2.06 -32.79 -7.14
C VAL A 139 2.72 -32.85 -5.75
N HIS A 140 3.31 -31.75 -5.30
CA HIS A 140 4.14 -31.68 -4.10
C HIS A 140 3.49 -30.80 -3.02
N SER A 141 3.84 -31.05 -1.76
CA SER A 141 3.49 -30.20 -0.63
C SER A 141 4.18 -28.83 -0.75
N GLN A 142 3.51 -27.78 -0.25
CA GLN A 142 4.05 -26.43 -0.13
C GLN A 142 5.25 -26.40 0.84
N THR A 143 6.10 -25.39 0.72
CA THR A 143 7.23 -25.12 1.62
C THR A 143 6.74 -24.98 3.06
N ASP A 144 7.54 -25.43 4.03
CA ASP A 144 7.22 -25.30 5.47
C ASP A 144 6.88 -23.85 5.85
N ASP A 145 5.76 -23.66 6.53
CA ASP A 145 5.23 -22.34 6.89
C ASP A 145 6.22 -21.45 7.66
N ASN A 146 7.12 -22.05 8.45
CA ASN A 146 8.10 -21.26 9.20
C ASN A 146 9.21 -20.73 8.28
N ASP A 147 9.64 -21.54 7.31
CA ASP A 147 10.60 -21.13 6.31
C ASP A 147 9.97 -20.06 5.39
N VAL A 148 8.70 -20.22 4.98
CA VAL A 148 7.95 -19.20 4.23
C VAL A 148 7.89 -17.89 5.00
N ARG A 149 7.48 -17.92 6.28
CA ARG A 149 7.37 -16.71 7.11
C ARG A 149 8.72 -16.01 7.30
N ALA A 150 9.78 -16.79 7.56
CA ALA A 150 11.13 -16.26 7.69
C ALA A 150 11.59 -15.57 6.40
N MET A 151 11.37 -16.20 5.25
CA MET A 151 11.75 -15.65 3.95
C MET A 151 10.94 -14.43 3.55
N VAL A 152 9.63 -14.41 3.82
CA VAL A 152 8.77 -13.23 3.59
C VAL A 152 9.25 -12.04 4.45
N ASN A 153 9.65 -12.30 5.69
CA ASN A 153 10.20 -11.26 6.57
C ASN A 153 11.57 -10.77 6.09
N ILE A 154 12.47 -11.67 5.67
CA ILE A 154 13.77 -11.33 5.08
C ILE A 154 13.59 -10.52 3.79
N LYS A 155 12.68 -10.95 2.91
CA LYS A 155 12.30 -10.24 1.67
C LYS A 155 11.83 -8.83 1.99
N SER A 156 10.90 -8.70 2.94
CA SER A 156 10.31 -7.42 3.33
C SER A 156 11.35 -6.49 3.94
N ARG A 157 12.18 -6.99 4.88
CA ARG A 157 13.21 -6.21 5.57
C ARG A 157 14.24 -5.63 4.63
N TYR A 158 14.71 -6.43 3.67
CA TYR A 158 15.74 -6.01 2.75
C TYR A 158 15.21 -5.50 1.41
N LYS A 159 13.89 -5.55 1.19
CA LYS A 159 13.25 -5.22 -0.08
C LYS A 159 13.91 -5.94 -1.26
N VAL A 160 14.19 -7.24 -1.10
CA VAL A 160 14.88 -8.06 -2.09
C VAL A 160 14.08 -8.06 -3.39
N ASN A 161 14.69 -7.52 -4.46
CA ASN A 161 14.08 -7.45 -5.79
C ASN A 161 14.60 -8.60 -6.67
N LYS A 162 14.04 -9.79 -6.45
CA LYS A 162 14.29 -11.04 -7.21
C LYS A 162 12.94 -11.64 -7.62
N ASN A 163 12.92 -12.80 -8.29
CA ASN A 163 11.71 -13.57 -8.64
C ASN A 163 10.92 -14.13 -7.41
N TRP A 164 11.10 -13.54 -6.23
CA TRP A 164 10.59 -14.04 -4.95
C TRP A 164 9.07 -13.83 -4.82
N GLN A 165 8.26 -14.50 -5.63
CA GLN A 165 6.80 -14.45 -5.62
C GLN A 165 6.24 -15.87 -5.52
N GLY A 166 5.15 -16.04 -4.77
CA GLY A 166 4.57 -17.35 -4.52
C GLY A 166 5.31 -18.14 -3.43
N ASP A 167 5.33 -19.46 -3.56
CA ASP A 167 5.98 -20.35 -2.61
C ASP A 167 7.52 -20.38 -2.85
N PRO A 168 8.38 -20.32 -1.81
CA PRO A 168 9.83 -20.19 -2.00
C PRO A 168 10.51 -21.36 -2.70
N CYS A 169 10.02 -22.59 -2.50
CA CYS A 169 10.66 -23.81 -3.02
C CYS A 169 9.89 -24.46 -4.17
N MET A 170 8.58 -24.22 -4.27
CA MET A 170 7.67 -24.97 -5.15
C MET A 170 6.81 -24.08 -6.07
N PRO A 171 6.58 -24.46 -7.33
CA PRO A 171 7.22 -25.56 -8.06
C PRO A 171 8.73 -25.33 -8.25
N LYS A 172 9.49 -26.40 -8.49
CA LYS A 172 10.95 -26.31 -8.63
C LYS A 172 11.38 -25.35 -9.74
N GLU A 173 10.58 -25.29 -10.80
CA GLU A 173 10.75 -24.44 -11.98
C GLU A 173 10.61 -22.95 -11.65
N PHE A 174 9.90 -22.62 -10.57
CA PHE A 174 9.65 -21.24 -10.11
C PHE A 174 10.26 -20.96 -8.74
N ARG A 175 11.22 -21.80 -8.30
CA ARG A 175 11.94 -21.60 -7.06
C ARG A 175 12.56 -20.19 -7.02
N TRP A 176 12.52 -19.59 -5.84
CA TRP A 176 13.12 -18.28 -5.61
C TRP A 176 14.63 -18.28 -5.84
N ASP A 177 15.11 -17.27 -6.54
CA ASP A 177 16.50 -17.09 -6.94
C ASP A 177 17.41 -16.95 -5.72
N GLY A 178 18.46 -17.77 -5.71
CA GLY A 178 19.41 -17.83 -4.61
C GLY A 178 18.95 -18.71 -3.44
N LEU A 179 17.87 -19.50 -3.61
CA LEU A 179 17.50 -20.54 -2.65
C LEU A 179 17.83 -21.93 -3.18
N ASP A 180 18.25 -22.80 -2.26
CA ASP A 180 18.12 -24.25 -2.43
C ASP A 180 17.22 -24.80 -1.34
N CYS A 181 16.47 -25.84 -1.70
CA CYS A 181 15.54 -26.49 -0.80
C CYS A 181 15.75 -28.00 -0.78
N LEU A 182 15.55 -28.60 0.39
CA LEU A 182 15.48 -30.03 0.58
C LEU A 182 14.18 -30.55 -0.02
N GLU A 183 14.28 -31.23 -1.15
CA GLU A 183 13.18 -31.95 -1.79
C GLU A 183 13.03 -33.33 -1.14
N ASN A 184 11.95 -33.56 -0.39
CA ASN A 184 11.64 -34.86 0.21
C ASN A 184 10.13 -35.11 0.11
N THR A 185 9.74 -36.34 -0.24
CA THR A 185 8.32 -36.73 -0.33
C THR A 185 7.63 -36.87 1.03
N SER A 186 8.41 -36.95 2.12
CA SER A 186 7.90 -37.27 3.46
C SER A 186 7.78 -36.05 4.39
N ILE A 187 8.36 -34.90 4.02
CA ILE A 187 8.26 -33.64 4.77
C ILE A 187 8.07 -32.47 3.81
N PRO A 188 7.40 -31.38 4.22
CA PRO A 188 7.36 -30.14 3.44
C PRO A 188 8.77 -29.69 3.04
N PRO A 189 8.97 -29.16 1.82
CA PRO A 189 10.25 -28.59 1.41
C PRO A 189 10.79 -27.60 2.44
N ARG A 190 12.09 -27.71 2.74
CA ARG A 190 12.81 -26.88 3.71
C ARG A 190 13.96 -26.14 3.05
N ILE A 191 14.22 -24.90 3.43
CA ILE A 191 15.30 -24.10 2.83
C ILE A 191 16.64 -24.51 3.43
N THR A 192 17.58 -24.88 2.56
CA THR A 192 18.93 -25.34 2.93
C THR A 192 20.02 -24.37 2.51
N SER A 193 19.77 -23.50 1.53
CA SER A 193 20.71 -22.48 1.08
C SER A 193 20.01 -21.14 0.90
N LEU A 194 20.62 -20.07 1.37
CA LEU A 194 20.19 -18.69 1.16
C LEU A 194 21.37 -17.84 0.70
N ASN A 195 21.35 -17.43 -0.57
CA ASN A 195 22.32 -16.52 -1.15
C ASN A 195 21.71 -15.13 -1.40
N LEU A 196 22.16 -14.18 -0.60
CA LEU A 196 21.88 -12.76 -0.72
C LEU A 196 23.16 -11.93 -0.89
N SER A 197 24.22 -12.53 -1.43
CA SER A 197 25.41 -11.78 -1.81
C SER A 197 25.07 -10.71 -2.85
N TRP A 198 25.78 -9.57 -2.82
CA TRP A 198 25.62 -8.46 -3.78
C TRP A 198 24.17 -7.97 -3.95
N SER A 199 23.33 -8.14 -2.92
CA SER A 199 21.90 -7.83 -3.00
C SER A 199 21.57 -6.42 -2.47
N GLY A 200 22.57 -5.58 -2.23
CA GLY A 200 22.40 -4.21 -1.74
C GLY A 200 21.84 -4.14 -0.31
N LEU A 201 22.01 -5.21 0.49
CA LEU A 201 21.41 -5.28 1.82
C LEU A 201 22.01 -4.22 2.75
N THR A 202 21.18 -3.60 3.60
CA THR A 202 21.60 -2.59 4.60
C THR A 202 20.98 -2.90 5.96
N GLY A 203 21.57 -2.35 7.03
CA GLY A 203 21.13 -2.59 8.42
C GLY A 203 21.66 -3.91 8.99
N ASN A 204 21.01 -4.42 10.04
CA ASN A 204 21.47 -5.61 10.76
C ASN A 204 20.81 -6.89 10.24
N VAL A 205 21.50 -8.03 10.40
CA VAL A 205 20.97 -9.37 10.11
C VAL A 205 19.73 -9.67 10.99
N PRO A 206 18.53 -9.93 10.43
CA PRO A 206 17.32 -10.15 11.21
C PRO A 206 17.32 -11.49 11.94
N SER A 207 16.68 -11.51 13.12
CA SER A 207 16.45 -12.75 13.86
C SER A 207 15.58 -13.75 13.09
N ASP A 208 14.81 -13.35 12.08
CA ASP A 208 14.03 -14.26 11.24
C ASP A 208 14.88 -15.36 10.59
N VAL A 209 16.17 -15.08 10.33
CA VAL A 209 17.12 -16.07 9.83
C VAL A 209 17.25 -17.26 10.80
N SER A 210 17.06 -17.07 12.11
CA SER A 210 17.12 -18.15 13.10
C SER A 210 15.98 -19.18 12.95
N ASN A 211 14.91 -18.85 12.22
CA ASN A 211 13.79 -19.76 11.99
C ASN A 211 14.06 -20.76 10.86
N LEU A 212 15.11 -20.53 10.05
CA LEU A 212 15.52 -21.41 8.95
C LEU A 212 16.33 -22.60 9.50
N ASN A 213 15.66 -23.52 10.20
CA ASN A 213 16.31 -24.59 10.95
C ASN A 213 17.11 -25.59 10.10
N PHE A 214 16.80 -25.70 8.80
CA PHE A 214 17.52 -26.57 7.86
C PHE A 214 18.60 -25.84 7.06
N LEU A 215 18.83 -24.55 7.35
CA LEU A 215 19.79 -23.74 6.62
C LEU A 215 21.21 -24.25 6.84
N GLU A 216 21.84 -24.69 5.76
CA GLU A 216 23.22 -25.16 5.73
C GLU A 216 24.18 -24.08 5.23
N ASN A 217 23.74 -23.29 4.25
CA ASN A 217 24.56 -22.28 3.59
C ASN A 217 23.90 -20.90 3.67
N LEU A 218 24.60 -19.93 4.24
CA LEU A 218 24.17 -18.53 4.29
C LEU A 218 25.26 -17.62 3.73
N ASP A 219 25.00 -17.01 2.59
CA ASP A 219 25.88 -16.00 2.00
C ASP A 219 25.24 -14.61 2.04
N LEU A 220 25.82 -13.73 2.86
CA LEU A 220 25.44 -12.33 3.01
C LEU A 220 26.56 -11.38 2.55
N SER A 221 27.56 -11.89 1.83
CA SER A 221 28.77 -11.14 1.50
C SER A 221 28.53 -9.99 0.52
N ASN A 222 29.43 -9.01 0.53
CA ASN A 222 29.43 -7.87 -0.39
C ASN A 222 28.12 -7.08 -0.35
N ASN A 223 27.73 -6.67 0.85
CA ASN A 223 26.57 -5.84 1.12
C ASN A 223 26.97 -4.64 2.00
N ALA A 224 26.00 -3.86 2.45
CA ALA A 224 26.19 -2.75 3.38
C ALA A 224 25.59 -3.06 4.76
N LEU A 225 25.58 -4.33 5.18
CA LEU A 225 25.11 -4.74 6.49
C LEU A 225 26.01 -4.17 7.58
N ASN A 226 25.42 -3.74 8.70
CA ASN A 226 26.11 -3.06 9.78
C ASN A 226 25.64 -3.54 11.16
N GLY A 227 26.14 -2.90 12.22
CA GLY A 227 25.92 -3.35 13.60
C GLY A 227 26.86 -4.47 14.00
N VAL A 228 26.52 -5.20 15.07
CA VAL A 228 27.30 -6.35 15.54
C VAL A 228 26.82 -7.64 14.87
N VAL A 229 27.72 -8.60 14.65
CA VAL A 229 27.35 -9.93 14.13
C VAL A 229 26.49 -10.65 15.17
N PRO A 230 25.25 -11.07 14.85
CA PRO A 230 24.37 -11.67 15.84
C PRO A 230 24.80 -13.06 16.29
N GLU A 231 24.67 -13.32 17.59
CA GLU A 231 25.07 -14.58 18.21
C GLU A 231 24.16 -15.76 17.80
N PHE A 232 22.89 -15.50 17.46
CA PHE A 232 21.93 -16.54 17.04
C PHE A 232 22.38 -17.29 15.77
N LEU A 233 23.29 -16.72 14.96
CA LEU A 233 23.83 -17.41 13.79
C LEU A 233 24.60 -18.68 14.18
N ALA A 234 25.17 -18.73 15.39
CA ALA A 234 25.76 -19.95 15.93
C ALA A 234 24.71 -21.01 16.32
N GLU A 235 23.47 -20.59 16.60
CA GLU A 235 22.40 -21.46 17.11
C GLU A 235 21.66 -22.21 15.98
N LEU A 236 21.88 -21.84 14.72
CA LEU A 236 21.34 -22.54 13.55
C LEU A 236 21.89 -23.97 13.46
N PRO A 237 21.05 -25.01 13.62
CA PRO A 237 21.54 -26.35 13.94
C PRO A 237 22.28 -27.03 12.76
N GLN A 238 21.93 -26.70 11.52
CA GLN A 238 22.52 -27.30 10.32
C GLN A 238 23.54 -26.43 9.59
N LEU A 239 23.87 -25.24 10.12
CA LEU A 239 24.72 -24.28 9.42
C LEU A 239 26.16 -24.79 9.27
N LYS A 240 26.61 -24.93 8.01
CA LYS A 240 27.94 -25.41 7.60
C LYS A 240 28.79 -24.32 6.95
N PHE A 241 28.16 -23.34 6.29
CA PHE A 241 28.84 -22.25 5.61
C PHE A 241 28.18 -20.91 5.95
N LEU A 242 28.99 -19.95 6.38
CA LEU A 242 28.57 -18.58 6.69
C LEU A 242 29.57 -17.58 6.10
N ASN A 243 29.09 -16.75 5.17
CA ASN A 243 29.89 -15.70 4.55
C ASN A 243 29.33 -14.30 4.86
N LEU A 244 30.12 -13.52 5.58
CA LEU A 244 29.82 -12.16 6.05
C LEU A 244 30.79 -11.12 5.49
N SER A 245 31.76 -11.52 4.65
CA SER A 245 32.81 -10.62 4.14
C SER A 245 32.24 -9.51 3.24
N GLY A 246 32.97 -8.41 3.07
CA GLY A 246 32.53 -7.26 2.30
C GLY A 246 31.30 -6.56 2.91
N ASN A 247 31.24 -6.41 4.23
CA ASN A 247 30.16 -5.72 4.95
C ASN A 247 30.72 -4.65 5.90
N LYS A 248 29.82 -3.91 6.58
CA LYS A 248 30.15 -2.82 7.51
C LYS A 248 29.89 -3.22 8.98
N PHE A 249 30.10 -4.49 9.31
CA PHE A 249 29.96 -4.96 10.68
C PHE A 249 30.98 -4.30 11.61
N THR A 250 30.58 -4.14 12.87
CA THR A 250 31.35 -3.50 13.94
C THR A 250 31.47 -4.45 15.12
N GLY A 251 32.51 -4.27 15.94
CA GLY A 251 32.81 -5.18 17.06
C GLY A 251 33.49 -6.48 16.62
N SER A 252 33.72 -7.38 17.58
CA SER A 252 34.34 -8.69 17.34
C SER A 252 33.31 -9.75 16.95
N ILE A 253 33.74 -10.78 16.22
CA ILE A 253 32.92 -11.98 15.97
C ILE A 253 32.56 -12.63 17.32
N PRO A 254 31.27 -12.97 17.57
CA PRO A 254 30.84 -13.65 18.79
C PRO A 254 31.60 -14.95 19.06
N GLN A 255 31.98 -15.19 20.33
CA GLN A 255 32.75 -16.38 20.72
C GLN A 255 32.03 -17.68 20.33
N LYS A 256 30.70 -17.76 20.45
CA LYS A 256 29.93 -18.94 20.02
C LYS A 256 30.10 -19.28 18.53
N LEU A 257 30.23 -18.26 17.66
CA LEU A 257 30.50 -18.48 16.24
C LEU A 257 31.91 -18.99 16.00
N LEU A 258 32.89 -18.52 16.79
CA LEU A 258 34.28 -19.01 16.75
C LEU A 258 34.40 -20.45 17.25
N ASP A 259 33.68 -20.80 18.32
CA ASP A 259 33.63 -22.16 18.87
C ASP A 259 32.99 -23.12 17.85
N LYS A 260 31.93 -22.66 17.18
CA LYS A 260 31.27 -23.42 16.10
C LYS A 260 32.15 -23.54 14.86
N ALA A 261 32.92 -22.51 14.50
CA ALA A 261 33.91 -22.57 13.42
C ALA A 261 35.01 -23.60 13.71
N SER A 262 35.48 -23.64 14.96
CA SER A 262 36.43 -24.67 15.43
C SER A 262 35.85 -26.10 15.40
N SER A 263 34.52 -26.22 15.33
CA SER A 263 33.79 -27.48 15.27
C SER A 263 33.30 -27.85 13.86
N GLY A 264 33.70 -27.11 12.82
CA GLY A 264 33.44 -27.44 11.41
C GLY A 264 32.64 -26.42 10.59
N LEU A 265 32.19 -25.30 11.18
CA LEU A 265 31.57 -24.21 10.40
C LEU A 265 32.62 -23.45 9.58
N GLN A 266 32.42 -23.35 8.28
CA GLN A 266 33.22 -22.51 7.40
C GLN A 266 32.75 -21.05 7.52
N LEU A 267 33.52 -20.23 8.26
CA LEU A 267 33.21 -18.82 8.49
C LEU A 267 34.14 -17.90 7.67
N ARG A 268 33.56 -16.95 6.93
CA ARG A 268 34.28 -15.85 6.26
C ARG A 268 33.76 -14.50 6.75
N ALA A 269 34.63 -13.61 7.24
CA ALA A 269 34.27 -12.27 7.70
C ALA A 269 35.46 -11.31 7.60
N ASP A 270 35.19 -10.01 7.39
CA ASP A 270 36.27 -9.00 7.31
C ASP A 270 36.88 -8.75 8.70
N GLY A 271 38.22 -8.64 8.77
CA GLY A 271 38.94 -8.59 10.05
C GLY A 271 39.14 -9.97 10.72
N TYR A 272 38.68 -11.03 10.06
CA TYR A 272 39.04 -12.41 10.37
C TYR A 272 40.00 -12.92 9.29
N ASP A 273 41.31 -12.73 9.53
CA ASP A 273 42.31 -13.47 8.76
C ASP A 273 42.29 -14.92 9.26
N SER A 274 41.98 -15.81 8.32
CA SER A 274 42.15 -17.25 8.46
C SER A 274 43.60 -17.55 8.86
N TYR A 275 43.85 -17.76 10.15
CA TYR A 275 44.91 -18.67 10.53
C TYR A 275 44.34 -20.06 10.25
N ALA A 276 44.66 -20.59 9.08
CA ALA A 276 44.70 -22.02 8.88
C ALA A 276 45.63 -22.59 9.97
N CYS A 277 45.04 -23.13 11.04
CA CYS A 277 45.76 -24.03 11.93
C CYS A 277 45.89 -25.38 11.22
N GLU A 278 46.74 -25.42 10.20
CA GLU A 278 47.36 -26.66 9.77
C GLU A 278 48.57 -26.90 10.66
N GLY A 279 48.45 -27.90 11.54
CA GLY A 279 49.59 -28.50 12.23
C GLY A 279 50.06 -27.79 13.50
N ASP A 280 49.92 -28.51 14.61
CA ASP A 280 50.66 -28.44 15.88
C ASP A 280 51.43 -27.16 16.27
N GLN A 281 51.06 -26.67 17.46
CA GLN A 281 51.73 -25.67 18.33
C GLN A 281 51.25 -24.21 18.22
N CYS A 282 50.17 -23.90 18.94
CA CYS A 282 50.01 -22.58 19.56
C CYS A 282 50.64 -22.57 20.96
N ASN A 283 51.92 -22.17 21.04
CA ASN A 283 52.58 -21.84 22.30
C ASN A 283 52.16 -20.41 22.73
N SER A 284 51.36 -20.32 23.79
CA SER A 284 51.03 -19.04 24.44
C SER A 284 52.25 -18.49 25.19
N LYS A 285 52.86 -17.42 24.68
CA LYS A 285 53.84 -16.65 25.45
C LYS A 285 53.11 -15.74 26.44
N LYS A 286 53.16 -16.18 27.70
CA LYS A 286 52.80 -15.44 28.92
C LYS A 286 53.50 -14.07 28.99
N SER A 287 52.77 -13.04 29.38
CA SER A 287 53.33 -11.99 30.24
C SER A 287 52.77 -12.19 31.65
N LYS A 288 53.67 -12.44 32.62
CA LYS A 288 53.32 -12.59 34.03
C LYS A 288 53.34 -11.21 34.69
N LYS A 289 52.34 -10.91 35.54
CA LYS A 289 52.59 -10.26 36.83
C LYS A 289 51.77 -10.92 37.94
N PHE A 290 52.54 -11.33 38.94
CA PHE A 290 52.30 -11.85 40.30
C PHE A 290 50.90 -11.78 40.94
N VAL A 291 50.54 -12.90 41.58
CA VAL A 291 49.69 -12.97 42.78
C VAL A 291 50.52 -13.62 43.89
N VAL A 292 50.56 -12.99 45.07
CA VAL A 292 50.67 -13.68 46.37
C VAL A 292 49.70 -12.96 47.34
N PRO A 293 48.98 -13.69 48.22
CA PRO A 293 47.68 -13.27 48.75
C PRO A 293 47.78 -12.71 50.17
N LEU A 294 46.84 -11.86 50.58
CA LEU A 294 46.49 -11.73 51.99
C LEU A 294 45.09 -11.13 52.17
N VAL A 295 44.45 -11.55 53.25
CA VAL A 295 43.23 -11.02 53.87
C VAL A 295 41.91 -11.72 53.49
N VAL A 296 41.71 -12.85 54.16
CA VAL A 296 40.41 -13.31 54.69
C VAL A 296 39.83 -12.18 55.56
N SER A 297 39.09 -11.23 54.98
CA SER A 297 38.22 -10.30 55.74
C SER A 297 37.11 -9.63 54.90
N LEU A 298 37.10 -9.74 53.58
CA LEU A 298 36.19 -8.97 52.72
C LEU A 298 34.81 -9.63 52.48
N THR A 299 34.66 -10.92 52.74
CA THR A 299 33.40 -11.66 52.51
C THR A 299 32.34 -11.36 53.58
N LEU A 300 32.76 -10.95 54.79
CA LEU A 300 31.83 -10.57 55.86
C LEU A 300 31.29 -9.14 55.68
N ILE A 301 32.11 -8.22 55.15
CA ILE A 301 31.70 -6.83 54.92
C ILE A 301 30.75 -6.73 53.72
N LEU A 302 31.02 -7.47 52.64
CA LEU A 302 30.15 -7.46 51.47
C LEU A 302 28.76 -8.07 51.77
N SER A 303 28.70 -9.13 52.57
CA SER A 303 27.43 -9.74 52.97
C SER A 303 26.64 -8.84 53.93
N LEU A 304 27.30 -8.11 54.84
CA LEU A 304 26.65 -7.11 55.70
C LEU A 304 26.14 -5.89 54.92
N VAL A 305 26.87 -5.43 53.88
CA VAL A 305 26.42 -4.33 53.01
C VAL A 305 25.23 -4.75 52.16
N VAL A 306 25.23 -5.98 51.63
CA VAL A 306 24.07 -6.52 50.89
C VAL A 306 22.87 -6.68 51.82
N LEU A 307 23.06 -7.19 53.05
CA LEU A 307 21.98 -7.34 54.02
C LEU A 307 21.44 -5.98 54.51
N ALA A 308 22.30 -4.99 54.73
CA ALA A 308 21.89 -3.62 55.05
C ALA A 308 21.14 -2.97 53.88
N SER A 309 21.58 -3.18 52.63
CA SER A 309 20.87 -2.69 51.44
C SER A 309 19.50 -3.37 51.26
N LEU A 310 19.39 -4.65 51.63
CA LEU A 310 18.14 -5.41 51.63
C LEU A 310 17.19 -4.92 52.73
N ILE A 311 17.71 -4.64 53.93
CA ILE A 311 16.93 -4.07 55.04
C ILE A 311 16.48 -2.63 54.72
N VAL A 312 17.32 -1.81 54.08
CA VAL A 312 16.97 -0.46 53.63
C VAL A 312 15.91 -0.51 52.54
N THR A 313 16.03 -1.40 51.55
CA THR A 313 15.02 -1.55 50.48
C THR A 313 13.71 -2.14 51.00
N LEU A 314 13.74 -3.04 51.98
CA LEU A 314 12.55 -3.57 52.65
C LEU A 314 11.90 -2.56 53.61
N LYS A 315 12.67 -1.70 54.30
CA LYS A 315 12.13 -0.55 55.05
C LYS A 315 11.54 0.50 54.08
N LYS A 316 12.20 0.80 52.96
CA LYS A 316 11.72 1.74 51.92
C LYS A 316 10.47 1.23 51.19
N ARG A 317 10.28 -0.10 51.12
CA ARG A 317 9.05 -0.75 50.62
C ARG A 317 7.94 -0.86 51.67
N ARG A 318 8.24 -0.84 52.98
CA ARG A 318 7.24 -0.77 54.06
C ARG A 318 6.73 0.66 54.35
N THR A 319 7.43 1.71 53.92
CA THR A 319 6.92 3.11 54.00
C THR A 319 6.11 3.56 52.79
N LYS A 320 5.84 2.67 51.81
CA LYS A 320 4.98 2.97 50.66
C LYS A 320 4.04 1.81 50.37
N ARG A 321 3.06 1.57 51.25
CA ARG A 321 1.75 1.05 50.87
C ARG A 321 0.71 1.34 51.95
N SER A 322 -0.30 2.12 51.53
CA SER A 322 -1.57 2.44 52.16
C SER A 322 -1.57 3.47 53.30
N VAL A 323 -1.85 4.73 52.97
CA VAL A 323 -3.15 5.33 53.33
C VAL A 323 -3.64 6.13 52.12
N ILE A 324 -4.74 5.65 51.54
CA ILE A 324 -5.64 6.43 50.68
C ILE A 324 -6.27 7.51 51.56
N LYS A 325 -6.01 8.78 51.25
CA LYS A 325 -6.89 9.90 51.59
C LYS A 325 -6.90 10.90 50.44
N LEU A 326 -8.12 11.22 50.01
CA LEU A 326 -8.50 12.21 49.00
C LEU A 326 -7.70 13.51 49.15
N GLY A 327 -7.22 14.03 48.02
CA GLY A 327 -6.60 15.35 47.96
C GLY A 327 -6.14 15.66 46.54
N ALA A 328 -6.79 16.66 45.94
CA ALA A 328 -6.54 17.21 44.62
C ALA A 328 -5.09 17.68 44.40
N ASN A 329 -4.78 17.93 43.12
CA ASN A 329 -3.60 18.61 42.58
C ASN A 329 -2.29 17.83 42.52
N ARG A 330 -2.11 17.10 41.42
CA ARG A 330 -0.81 17.04 40.75
C ARG A 330 -0.91 17.81 39.44
N LYS A 331 -0.41 19.05 39.45
CA LYS A 331 -0.06 19.80 38.24
C LYS A 331 1.06 19.03 37.54
N ASP A 332 0.72 18.24 36.52
CA ASP A 332 1.71 17.88 35.51
C ASP A 332 1.95 19.15 34.68
N SER A 333 3.22 19.54 34.63
CA SER A 333 3.66 20.83 34.12
C SER A 333 3.66 20.80 32.60
N PHE A 334 2.64 21.44 32.03
CA PHE A 334 2.62 21.95 30.66
C PHE A 334 3.86 22.84 30.48
N LEU A 335 4.83 22.42 29.67
CA LEU A 335 5.94 23.26 29.23
C LEU A 335 5.37 24.24 28.18
N GLU A 336 4.87 25.39 28.62
CA GLU A 336 4.25 26.40 27.76
C GLU A 336 5.22 27.50 27.32
N PRO A 337 5.11 27.97 26.07
CA PRO A 337 5.23 29.38 25.76
C PRO A 337 3.95 30.11 26.24
N LYS A 338 4.09 31.05 27.18
CA LYS A 338 3.02 31.88 27.79
C LYS A 338 2.11 32.67 26.83
N SER A 339 2.28 32.56 25.50
CA SER A 339 1.62 33.40 24.50
C SER A 339 0.38 32.76 23.84
N MET A 340 -0.06 31.58 24.24
CA MET A 340 -1.17 30.82 23.62
C MET A 340 -2.36 30.50 24.55
N GLN A 341 -2.30 30.90 25.83
CA GLN A 341 -3.35 30.59 26.80
C GLN A 341 -4.36 31.75 26.94
N PHE A 342 -5.64 31.44 26.80
CA PHE A 342 -6.77 32.35 27.04
C PHE A 342 -7.45 32.02 28.37
N SER A 343 -7.96 33.04 29.07
CA SER A 343 -8.87 32.82 30.20
C SER A 343 -10.27 32.44 29.71
N TYR A 344 -11.07 31.79 30.54
CA TYR A 344 -12.47 31.50 30.23
C TYR A 344 -13.27 32.78 29.99
N ARG A 345 -12.90 33.88 30.66
CA ARG A 345 -13.50 35.20 30.41
C ARG A 345 -13.20 35.71 29.00
N ASP A 346 -12.00 35.47 28.48
CA ASP A 346 -11.64 35.82 27.11
C ASP A 346 -12.45 34.97 26.11
N ILE A 347 -12.67 33.68 26.41
CA ILE A 347 -13.50 32.79 25.60
C ILE A 347 -14.96 33.29 25.53
N LEU A 348 -15.56 33.65 26.67
CA LEU A 348 -16.91 34.23 26.72
C LEU A 348 -16.99 35.51 25.89
N LYS A 349 -16.03 36.42 26.09
CA LYS A 349 -15.99 37.69 25.37
C LYS A 349 -15.80 37.50 23.86
N MET A 350 -14.90 36.61 23.43
CA MET A 350 -14.64 36.42 22.00
C MET A 350 -15.80 35.76 21.28
N THR A 351 -16.59 34.91 21.96
CA THR A 351 -17.73 34.18 21.36
C THR A 351 -19.06 34.90 21.53
N ASN A 352 -19.06 36.10 22.13
CA ASN A 352 -20.26 36.83 22.51
C ASN A 352 -21.24 35.95 23.31
N ASP A 353 -20.75 35.37 24.41
CA ASP A 353 -21.50 34.41 25.24
C ASP A 353 -22.04 33.21 24.45
N PHE A 354 -21.20 32.66 23.57
CA PHE A 354 -21.49 31.47 22.76
C PHE A 354 -22.70 31.62 21.81
N GLU A 355 -23.00 32.83 21.35
CA GLU A 355 -24.18 33.16 20.55
C GLU A 355 -24.26 32.36 19.23
N ARG A 356 -23.15 32.29 18.49
CA ARG A 356 -23.13 31.73 17.13
C ARG A 356 -22.46 30.36 17.09
N ILE A 357 -23.27 29.33 16.92
CA ILE A 357 -22.82 27.95 16.73
C ILE A 357 -22.42 27.73 15.27
N LEU A 358 -21.21 27.18 15.07
CA LEU A 358 -20.71 26.74 13.77
C LEU A 358 -20.94 25.24 13.55
N GLY A 359 -20.92 24.44 14.61
CA GLY A 359 -21.15 22.99 14.51
C GLY A 359 -21.24 22.32 15.87
N LYS A 360 -21.86 21.13 15.89
CA LYS A 360 -21.95 20.25 17.07
C LYS A 360 -21.41 18.87 16.71
N GLY A 361 -20.42 18.39 17.47
CA GLY A 361 -19.79 17.08 17.26
C GLY A 361 -19.76 16.23 18.53
N GLY A 362 -19.22 15.02 18.44
CA GLY A 362 -19.10 14.09 19.57
C GLY A 362 -18.22 14.58 20.72
N PHE A 363 -17.38 15.58 20.45
CA PHE A 363 -16.36 16.08 21.38
C PHE A 363 -16.67 17.48 21.92
N GLY A 364 -17.76 18.11 21.48
CA GLY A 364 -18.09 19.46 21.89
C GLY A 364 -18.86 20.27 20.86
N THR A 365 -19.11 21.54 21.21
CA THR A 365 -19.73 22.52 20.31
C THR A 365 -18.69 23.52 19.85
N VAL A 366 -18.70 23.85 18.56
CA VAL A 366 -17.82 24.84 17.95
C VAL A 366 -18.60 26.13 17.74
N TYR A 367 -18.05 27.23 18.23
CA TYR A 367 -18.62 28.57 18.15
C TYR A 367 -17.77 29.49 17.28
N HIS A 368 -18.40 30.47 16.66
CA HIS A 368 -17.70 31.58 16.02
C HIS A 368 -17.23 32.55 17.09
N GLY A 369 -16.07 33.19 16.86
CA GLY A 369 -15.62 34.26 17.72
C GLY A 369 -14.75 35.29 17.00
N LEU A 370 -14.51 36.40 17.70
CA LEU A 370 -13.56 37.45 17.33
C LEU A 370 -12.58 37.71 18.47
N THR A 371 -11.29 37.67 18.15
CA THR A 371 -10.23 38.08 19.08
C THR A 371 -10.20 39.61 19.22
N GLY A 372 -9.48 40.13 20.23
CA GLY A 372 -9.45 41.56 20.54
C GLY A 372 -8.89 42.47 19.43
N ASP A 373 -8.15 41.89 18.49
CA ASP A 373 -7.61 42.52 17.27
C ASP A 373 -8.56 42.38 16.05
N GLY A 374 -9.75 41.81 16.22
CA GLY A 374 -10.77 41.68 15.17
C GLY A 374 -10.60 40.46 14.26
N LYS A 375 -9.65 39.56 14.55
CA LYS A 375 -9.47 38.32 13.77
C LYS A 375 -10.57 37.32 14.10
N GLN A 376 -11.15 36.71 13.06
CA GLN A 376 -12.18 35.67 13.21
C GLN A 376 -11.56 34.34 13.61
N VAL A 377 -12.16 33.68 14.60
CA VAL A 377 -11.72 32.40 15.15
C VAL A 377 -12.88 31.41 15.28
N ALA A 378 -12.54 30.13 15.38
CA ALA A 378 -13.46 29.05 15.72
C ALA A 378 -13.08 28.50 17.10
N VAL A 379 -14.02 28.49 18.04
CA VAL A 379 -13.80 28.07 19.43
C VAL A 379 -14.51 26.74 19.67
N LYS A 380 -13.74 25.66 19.80
CA LYS A 380 -14.24 24.32 20.12
C LYS A 380 -14.25 24.16 21.64
N LEU A 381 -15.45 24.18 22.23
CA LEU A 381 -15.66 23.97 23.67
C LEU A 381 -15.89 22.48 23.92
N LEU A 382 -15.09 21.88 24.81
CA LEU A 382 -15.23 20.46 25.13
C LEU A 382 -16.47 20.19 25.98
N SER A 383 -17.13 19.06 25.70
CA SER A 383 -18.24 18.61 26.55
C SER A 383 -17.72 18.05 27.88
N PRO A 384 -18.16 18.56 29.05
CA PRO A 384 -17.72 18.08 30.36
C PRO A 384 -18.16 16.63 30.67
N SER A 385 -19.08 16.07 29.89
CA SER A 385 -19.59 14.70 30.06
C SER A 385 -18.69 13.59 29.48
N SER A 386 -17.58 13.92 28.79
CA SER A 386 -16.75 12.93 28.10
C SER A 386 -15.37 12.77 28.77
N THR A 387 -15.13 11.61 29.40
CA THR A 387 -13.79 11.22 29.89
C THR A 387 -12.79 11.05 28.75
N GLN A 388 -13.28 10.62 27.59
CA GLN A 388 -12.52 10.49 26.35
C GLN A 388 -12.12 11.87 25.77
N GLY A 389 -12.99 12.88 25.87
CA GLY A 389 -12.73 14.22 25.34
C GLY A 389 -11.49 14.87 25.96
N TYR A 390 -11.29 14.75 27.28
CA TYR A 390 -10.11 15.32 27.96
C TYR A 390 -8.78 14.88 27.32
N TYR A 391 -8.63 13.58 27.04
CA TYR A 391 -7.41 13.06 26.42
C TYR A 391 -7.23 13.55 24.98
N GLU A 392 -8.33 13.66 24.22
CA GLU A 392 -8.29 14.16 22.85
C GLU A 392 -7.95 15.65 22.79
N PHE A 393 -8.48 16.44 23.71
CA PHE A 393 -8.11 17.85 23.89
C PHE A 393 -6.61 17.99 24.17
N GLN A 394 -6.10 17.22 25.13
CA GLN A 394 -4.69 17.26 25.47
C GLN A 394 -3.81 16.88 24.26
N ARG A 395 -4.19 15.84 23.52
CA ARG A 395 -3.49 15.43 22.29
C ARG A 395 -3.51 16.50 21.21
N GLU A 396 -4.67 17.06 20.95
CA GLU A 396 -4.86 18.06 19.91
C GLU A 396 -4.07 19.34 20.23
N ALA A 397 -4.09 19.80 21.49
CA ALA A 397 -3.27 20.92 21.95
C ALA A 397 -1.75 20.62 21.84
N GLU A 398 -1.30 19.45 22.30
CA GLU A 398 0.10 19.04 22.24
C GLU A 398 0.64 18.91 20.80
N LEU A 399 -0.18 18.44 19.86
CA LEU A 399 0.23 18.25 18.47
C LEU A 399 0.24 19.58 17.71
N LEU A 400 -0.83 20.37 17.82
CA LEU A 400 -0.98 21.60 17.04
C LEU A 400 -0.04 22.72 17.49
N THR A 401 0.52 22.65 18.69
CA THR A 401 1.60 23.56 19.12
C THR A 401 2.92 23.29 18.41
N ARG A 402 3.09 22.10 17.80
CA ARG A 402 4.35 21.66 17.18
C ARG A 402 4.26 21.53 15.66
N VAL A 403 3.05 21.38 15.12
CA VAL A 403 2.78 21.03 13.73
C VAL A 403 2.24 22.27 13.02
N HIS A 404 2.94 22.73 11.98
CA HIS A 404 2.56 23.92 11.21
C HIS A 404 2.69 23.64 9.72
N HIS A 405 1.57 23.65 9.01
CA HIS A 405 1.54 23.43 7.56
C HIS A 405 0.34 24.14 6.94
N ARG A 406 0.50 24.60 5.69
CA ARG A 406 -0.53 25.37 4.99
C ARG A 406 -1.86 24.62 4.84
N ASN A 407 -1.81 23.29 4.76
CA ASN A 407 -2.98 22.41 4.59
C ASN A 407 -3.41 21.72 5.90
N LEU A 408 -2.99 22.22 7.06
CA LEU A 408 -3.47 21.77 8.38
C LEU A 408 -4.07 22.97 9.12
N THR A 409 -5.08 22.74 9.96
CA THR A 409 -5.66 23.82 10.77
C THR A 409 -4.67 24.32 11.81
N SER A 410 -4.53 25.64 11.92
CA SER A 410 -3.63 26.27 12.89
C SER A 410 -4.34 26.56 14.21
N LEU A 411 -3.72 26.17 15.32
CA LEU A 411 -4.17 26.54 16.66
C LEU A 411 -3.73 27.98 16.95
N VAL A 412 -4.70 28.83 17.29
CA VAL A 412 -4.47 30.20 17.76
C VAL A 412 -4.17 30.22 19.25
N GLY A 413 -4.83 29.36 20.02
CA GLY A 413 -4.58 29.19 21.44
C GLY A 413 -5.57 28.22 22.09
N TYR A 414 -5.53 28.13 23.40
CA TYR A 414 -6.41 27.25 24.18
C TYR A 414 -6.76 27.86 25.54
N CYS A 415 -7.82 27.33 26.15
CA CYS A 415 -8.25 27.65 27.50
C CYS A 415 -8.26 26.36 28.33
N TYR A 416 -7.69 26.44 29.52
CA TYR A 416 -7.76 25.40 30.55
C TYR A 416 -7.90 26.07 31.91
N GLU A 417 -9.13 26.39 32.31
CA GLU A 417 -9.42 27.14 33.53
C GLU A 417 -10.70 26.60 34.20
N ASP A 418 -10.60 26.24 35.49
CA ASP A 418 -11.74 25.78 36.32
C ASP A 418 -12.61 24.68 35.69
N GLY A 419 -11.98 23.74 34.95
CA GLY A 419 -12.68 22.64 34.27
C GLY A 419 -13.28 23.01 32.90
N HIS A 420 -13.17 24.28 32.48
CA HIS A 420 -13.53 24.72 31.13
C HIS A 420 -12.33 24.55 30.19
N MET A 421 -12.54 23.73 29.16
CA MET A 421 -11.52 23.40 28.17
C MET A 421 -11.99 23.86 26.79
N ALA A 422 -11.20 24.71 26.14
CA ALA A 422 -11.51 25.19 24.80
C ALA A 422 -10.26 25.26 23.91
N LEU A 423 -10.41 24.93 22.63
CA LEU A 423 -9.38 25.11 21.61
C LEU A 423 -9.84 26.22 20.66
N VAL A 424 -8.96 27.16 20.37
CA VAL A 424 -9.22 28.32 19.50
C VAL A 424 -8.43 28.14 18.21
N TYR A 425 -9.13 28.04 17.09
CA TYR A 425 -8.56 27.84 15.76
C TYR A 425 -8.79 29.06 14.88
N GLU A 426 -8.04 29.14 13.77
CA GLU A 426 -8.42 29.99 12.65
C GLU A 426 -9.83 29.63 12.12
N PHE A 427 -10.60 30.66 11.74
CA PHE A 427 -11.95 30.47 11.22
C PHE A 427 -11.97 30.02 9.74
N MET A 428 -12.70 28.94 9.46
CA MET A 428 -12.87 28.37 8.12
C MET A 428 -14.17 28.87 7.49
N ALA A 429 -14.07 29.95 6.71
CA ALA A 429 -15.24 30.69 6.21
C ALA A 429 -16.18 29.89 5.31
N LYS A 430 -15.71 28.81 4.67
CA LYS A 430 -16.53 27.96 3.80
C LYS A 430 -17.00 26.67 4.49
N GLY A 431 -16.70 26.44 5.77
CA GLY A 431 -17.15 25.24 6.48
C GLY A 431 -16.40 23.98 6.05
N ASN A 432 -17.08 22.81 6.12
CA ASN A 432 -16.48 21.51 5.82
C ASN A 432 -16.85 20.99 4.43
N LEU A 433 -15.99 20.14 3.85
CA LEU A 433 -16.15 19.60 2.50
C LEU A 433 -17.48 18.83 2.31
N LYS A 434 -17.93 18.09 3.32
CA LYS A 434 -19.18 17.29 3.22
C LYS A 434 -20.40 18.14 2.88
N GLU A 435 -20.52 19.35 3.44
CA GLU A 435 -21.63 20.28 3.17
C GLU A 435 -21.64 20.80 1.72
N HIS A 436 -20.47 20.89 1.08
CA HIS A 436 -20.36 21.27 -0.33
C HIS A 436 -20.74 20.11 -1.25
N LEU A 437 -20.35 18.88 -0.90
CA LEU A 437 -20.72 17.69 -1.67
C LEU A 437 -22.22 17.37 -1.58
N SER A 438 -22.85 17.60 -0.42
CA SER A 438 -24.30 17.43 -0.27
C SER A 438 -25.11 18.43 -1.10
N GLY A 439 -24.52 19.58 -1.47
CA GLY A 439 -25.19 20.66 -2.18
C GLY A 439 -26.06 21.54 -1.28
N SER A 440 -25.92 21.42 0.04
CA SER A 440 -26.72 22.15 1.04
C SER A 440 -26.50 23.66 0.99
N ASN A 441 -25.34 24.11 0.50
CA ASN A 441 -24.93 25.51 0.44
C ASN A 441 -25.17 26.19 -0.93
N GLY A 442 -25.88 25.54 -1.86
CA GLY A 442 -26.28 26.11 -3.15
C GLY A 442 -25.18 26.19 -4.22
N ASN A 443 -23.91 26.18 -3.83
CA ASN A 443 -22.77 26.12 -4.77
C ASN A 443 -22.26 24.68 -4.93
N VAL A 444 -22.21 24.21 -6.17
CA VAL A 444 -21.60 22.92 -6.53
C VAL A 444 -20.14 23.15 -6.87
N LEU A 445 -19.23 22.46 -6.19
CA LEU A 445 -17.81 22.50 -6.50
C LEU A 445 -17.56 21.92 -7.90
N SER A 446 -16.84 22.67 -8.73
CA SER A 446 -16.35 22.22 -10.03
C SER A 446 -15.33 21.08 -9.89
N TRP A 447 -15.05 20.38 -10.98
CA TRP A 447 -14.12 19.25 -10.97
C TRP A 447 -12.68 19.66 -10.56
N SER A 448 -12.20 20.80 -11.06
CA SER A 448 -10.88 21.31 -10.70
C SER A 448 -10.79 21.72 -9.22
N GLU A 449 -11.82 22.37 -8.67
CA GLU A 449 -11.89 22.70 -7.24
C GLU A 449 -11.89 21.43 -6.38
N ARG A 450 -12.65 20.40 -6.78
CA ARG A 450 -12.66 19.10 -6.11
C ARG A 450 -11.28 18.44 -6.07
N LEU A 451 -10.59 18.40 -7.21
CA LEU A 451 -9.23 17.86 -7.29
C LEU A 451 -8.22 18.67 -6.48
N GLN A 452 -8.32 20.01 -6.49
CA GLN A 452 -7.46 20.88 -5.70
C GLN A 452 -7.65 20.65 -4.19
N ILE A 453 -8.89 20.48 -3.74
CA ILE A 453 -9.20 20.16 -2.33
C ILE A 453 -8.60 18.80 -1.92
N LEU A 454 -8.69 17.79 -2.79
CA LEU A 454 -8.07 16.49 -2.54
C LEU A 454 -6.54 16.58 -2.49
N LEU A 455 -5.94 17.35 -3.40
CA LEU A 455 -4.50 17.58 -3.43
C LEU A 455 -4.01 18.29 -2.16
N ASP A 456 -4.72 19.32 -1.71
CA ASP A 456 -4.44 20.05 -0.48
C ASP A 456 -4.51 19.13 0.74
N ALA A 457 -5.57 18.32 0.85
CA ALA A 457 -5.71 17.33 1.93
C ALA A 457 -4.59 16.29 1.89
N ALA A 458 -4.23 15.81 0.71
CA ALA A 458 -3.14 14.86 0.53
C ALA A 458 -1.78 15.44 0.95
N GLN A 459 -1.51 16.71 0.63
CA GLN A 459 -0.28 17.41 1.07
C GLN A 459 -0.23 17.60 2.59
N GLY A 460 -1.36 17.93 3.21
CA GLY A 460 -1.44 17.98 4.68
C GLY A 460 -1.10 16.63 5.30
N LEU A 461 -1.61 15.54 4.74
CA LEU A 461 -1.39 14.20 5.25
C LEU A 461 0.05 13.69 5.02
N ASP A 462 0.63 13.98 3.85
CA ASP A 462 2.04 13.69 3.56
C ASP A 462 2.99 14.41 4.53
N TYR A 463 2.69 15.65 4.88
CA TYR A 463 3.46 16.37 5.90
C TYR A 463 3.39 15.69 7.27
N LEU A 464 2.23 15.17 7.68
CA LEU A 464 2.11 14.43 8.94
C LEU A 464 2.91 13.12 8.92
N HIS A 465 2.88 12.40 7.80
CA HIS A 465 3.54 11.09 7.67
C HIS A 465 5.06 11.21 7.49
N ASN A 466 5.51 12.14 6.66
CA ASN A 466 6.90 12.24 6.21
C ASN A 466 7.61 13.52 6.68
N GLY A 467 6.88 14.61 6.87
CA GLY A 467 7.41 15.91 7.30
C GLY A 467 7.59 16.04 8.81
N CYS A 468 6.76 15.37 9.61
CA CYS A 468 6.86 15.36 11.07
C CYS A 468 7.83 14.28 11.57
N LYS A 469 8.64 14.64 12.58
CA LYS A 469 9.49 13.70 13.31
C LYS A 469 9.19 13.78 14.81
N PRO A 470 8.64 12.73 15.42
CA PRO A 470 8.19 11.47 14.80
C PRO A 470 7.01 11.60 13.82
N PRO A 471 6.81 10.64 12.89
CA PRO A 471 5.62 10.56 12.02
C PRO A 471 4.33 10.55 12.81
N ILE A 472 3.30 11.24 12.30
CA ILE A 472 1.98 11.37 12.92
C ILE A 472 0.93 10.76 12.01
N VAL A 473 0.09 9.86 12.54
CA VAL A 473 -1.07 9.31 11.83
C VAL A 473 -2.34 9.97 12.37
N HIS A 474 -3.18 10.47 11.47
CA HIS A 474 -4.34 11.29 11.77
C HIS A 474 -5.49 10.48 12.40
N ARG A 475 -5.79 9.30 11.82
CA ARG A 475 -6.79 8.28 12.24
C ARG A 475 -8.26 8.64 12.08
N ASP A 476 -8.57 9.90 11.78
CA ASP A 476 -9.95 10.35 11.56
C ASP A 476 -10.09 11.24 10.31
N VAL A 477 -9.44 10.83 9.22
CA VAL A 477 -9.57 11.53 7.93
C VAL A 477 -10.96 11.25 7.38
N LYS A 478 -11.76 12.30 7.18
CA LYS A 478 -13.12 12.24 6.64
C LYS A 478 -13.54 13.60 6.10
N SER A 479 -14.58 13.64 5.25
CA SER A 479 -15.02 14.88 4.59
C SER A 479 -15.52 15.97 5.56
N THR A 480 -15.94 15.65 6.79
CA THR A 480 -16.27 16.67 7.81
C THR A 480 -15.05 17.29 8.47
N ASN A 481 -13.90 16.62 8.40
CA ASN A 481 -12.63 17.05 9.00
C ASN A 481 -11.70 17.71 7.97
N ILE A 482 -12.17 17.90 6.73
CA ILE A 482 -11.51 18.72 5.72
C ILE A 482 -12.29 20.03 5.65
N LEU A 483 -11.66 21.10 6.14
CA LEU A 483 -12.26 22.43 6.22
C LEU A 483 -11.73 23.33 5.10
N LEU A 484 -12.55 24.27 4.68
CA LEU A 484 -12.27 25.14 3.53
C LEU A 484 -12.10 26.60 3.96
N THR A 485 -11.01 27.21 3.52
CA THR A 485 -10.76 28.64 3.73
C THR A 485 -11.70 29.48 2.86
N LYS A 486 -11.66 30.81 3.03
CA LYS A 486 -12.40 31.74 2.17
C LYS A 486 -12.08 31.58 0.67
N ASN A 487 -10.90 31.05 0.34
CA ASN A 487 -10.38 30.86 -1.01
C ASN A 487 -10.54 29.40 -1.52
N PHE A 488 -11.31 28.55 -0.83
CA PHE A 488 -11.46 27.12 -1.13
C PHE A 488 -10.18 26.28 -1.01
N GLU A 489 -9.17 26.78 -0.29
CA GLU A 489 -8.01 25.97 0.09
C GLU A 489 -8.41 25.00 1.19
N ALA A 490 -7.96 23.75 1.09
CA ALA A 490 -8.35 22.72 2.06
C ALA A 490 -7.33 22.58 3.20
N LYS A 491 -7.86 22.43 4.41
CA LYS A 491 -7.08 22.18 5.63
C LYS A 491 -7.66 21.02 6.42
N LEU A 492 -6.82 20.04 6.76
CA LEU A 492 -7.18 18.94 7.67
C LEU A 492 -7.30 19.46 9.10
N ALA A 493 -8.36 19.03 9.78
CA ALA A 493 -8.73 19.41 11.13
C ALA A 493 -9.00 18.17 12.01
N ASP A 494 -9.15 18.40 13.31
CA ASP A 494 -9.56 17.42 14.32
C ASP A 494 -8.51 16.32 14.60
N PHE A 495 -7.41 16.74 15.22
CA PHE A 495 -6.27 15.87 15.57
C PHE A 495 -6.45 15.12 16.90
N GLY A 496 -7.65 15.14 17.48
CA GLY A 496 -7.93 14.55 18.80
C GLY A 496 -7.58 13.07 18.90
N LEU A 497 -7.73 12.32 17.80
CA LEU A 497 -7.39 10.89 17.73
C LEU A 497 -5.95 10.61 17.26
N SER A 498 -5.23 11.63 16.78
CA SER A 498 -3.94 11.49 16.13
C SER A 498 -2.87 10.89 17.04
N ARG A 499 -1.91 10.17 16.43
CA ARG A 499 -0.86 9.46 17.17
C ARG A 499 0.49 9.54 16.48
N ALA A 500 1.52 9.91 17.25
CA ALA A 500 2.90 9.90 16.79
C ALA A 500 3.58 8.55 17.05
N PHE A 501 4.46 8.12 16.15
CA PHE A 501 5.18 6.84 16.21
C PHE A 501 6.58 7.03 16.80
N ALA A 502 6.97 6.27 17.82
CA ALA A 502 8.35 6.36 18.32
C ALA A 502 9.34 5.95 17.22
N VAL A 503 10.48 6.64 17.15
CA VAL A 503 11.50 6.49 16.08
C VAL A 503 12.22 5.12 16.13
N ASP A 504 11.93 4.30 17.14
CA ASP A 504 12.51 2.96 17.30
C ASP A 504 11.50 1.86 16.86
N ASP A 505 11.73 1.36 15.65
CA ASP A 505 11.55 -0.02 15.18
C ASP A 505 10.16 -0.64 14.89
N VAL A 506 9.06 0.11 14.82
CA VAL A 506 7.82 -0.46 14.25
C VAL A 506 7.00 0.59 13.48
N SER A 507 6.86 0.41 12.15
CA SER A 507 5.89 1.13 11.29
C SER A 507 4.42 0.81 11.61
N SER A 508 4.20 0.01 12.67
CA SER A 508 2.90 -0.42 13.12
C SER A 508 2.79 -0.38 14.63
N VAL A 509 1.75 0.25 15.17
CA VAL A 509 1.49 0.22 16.61
C VAL A 509 0.22 -0.56 16.85
N SER A 510 0.31 -1.63 17.67
CA SER A 510 -0.87 -2.29 18.19
C SER A 510 -1.59 -1.33 19.14
N THR A 511 -2.81 -0.94 18.77
CA THR A 511 -3.57 0.06 19.52
C THR A 511 -5.06 -0.21 19.44
N ARG A 512 -5.80 0.21 20.47
CA ARG A 512 -7.25 0.25 20.47
C ARG A 512 -7.76 0.91 19.18
N VAL A 513 -8.64 0.18 18.48
CA VAL A 513 -9.29 0.64 17.26
C VAL A 513 -10.18 1.85 17.58
N VAL A 514 -9.87 2.99 16.96
CA VAL A 514 -10.70 4.20 16.99
C VAL A 514 -10.70 4.84 15.60
N GLY A 515 -11.81 5.50 15.25
CA GLY A 515 -12.03 6.17 13.98
C GLY A 515 -13.53 6.21 13.65
N THR A 516 -13.88 6.83 12.52
CA THR A 516 -15.27 6.97 12.08
C THR A 516 -15.69 5.80 11.16
N LEU A 517 -16.84 5.18 11.45
CA LEU A 517 -17.41 4.11 10.64
C LEU A 517 -17.63 4.59 9.18
N GLY A 518 -17.20 3.78 8.20
CA GLY A 518 -17.22 4.10 6.77
C GLY A 518 -15.86 4.53 6.21
N TYR A 519 -15.03 5.17 7.03
CA TYR A 519 -13.65 5.59 6.67
C TYR A 519 -12.59 4.69 7.29
N LEU A 520 -12.96 3.90 8.30
CA LEU A 520 -12.03 3.05 9.04
C LEU A 520 -11.40 1.98 8.14
N ASP A 521 -10.07 1.93 8.16
CA ASP A 521 -9.26 0.93 7.47
C ASP A 521 -9.63 -0.49 7.95
N PRO A 522 -10.06 -1.39 7.03
CA PRO A 522 -10.46 -2.76 7.38
C PRO A 522 -9.30 -3.60 7.92
N GLU A 523 -8.09 -3.45 7.37
CA GLU A 523 -6.92 -4.18 7.86
C GLU A 523 -6.53 -3.72 9.27
N TYR A 524 -6.62 -2.42 9.55
CA TYR A 524 -6.41 -1.88 10.89
C TYR A 524 -7.48 -2.40 11.88
N TYR A 525 -8.75 -2.42 11.46
CA TYR A 525 -9.86 -2.90 12.27
C TYR A 525 -9.66 -4.37 12.70
N GLU A 526 -9.18 -5.22 11.79
CA GLU A 526 -8.99 -6.64 12.07
C GLU A 526 -7.70 -6.95 12.82
N THR A 527 -6.59 -6.33 12.40
CA THR A 527 -5.25 -6.67 12.94
C THR A 527 -4.92 -5.90 14.22
N ASN A 528 -5.69 -4.85 14.54
CA ASN A 528 -5.38 -3.83 15.55
C ASN A 528 -4.04 -3.09 15.31
N ARG A 529 -3.43 -3.24 14.13
CA ARG A 529 -2.15 -2.60 13.79
C ARG A 529 -2.40 -1.32 13.01
N LEU A 530 -2.11 -0.18 13.63
CA LEU A 530 -2.25 1.13 12.99
C LEU A 530 -1.00 1.45 12.16
N HIS A 531 -1.17 1.90 10.92
CA HIS A 531 -0.10 2.37 10.02
C HIS A 531 -0.47 3.74 9.43
N GLU A 532 0.49 4.43 8.82
CA GLU A 532 0.22 5.63 8.01
C GLU A 532 -0.69 5.35 6.81
N LYS A 533 -0.62 4.11 6.30
CA LYS A 533 -1.50 3.59 5.25
C LYS A 533 -2.98 3.51 5.65
N SER A 534 -3.30 3.56 6.94
CA SER A 534 -4.69 3.64 7.40
C SER A 534 -5.31 5.01 7.09
N ASP A 535 -4.52 6.08 7.11
CA ASP A 535 -5.00 7.39 6.65
C ASP A 535 -5.11 7.44 5.12
N VAL A 536 -4.24 6.75 4.39
CA VAL A 536 -4.35 6.62 2.92
C VAL A 536 -5.68 5.99 2.54
N TYR A 537 -6.09 4.92 3.23
CA TYR A 537 -7.40 4.30 3.03
C TYR A 537 -8.55 5.30 3.29
N SER A 538 -8.46 6.01 4.41
CA SER A 538 -9.48 6.98 4.83
C SER A 538 -9.61 8.13 3.82
N LEU A 539 -8.48 8.64 3.29
CA LEU A 539 -8.47 9.62 2.22
C LEU A 539 -9.03 9.05 0.92
N GLY A 540 -8.73 7.79 0.57
CA GLY A 540 -9.31 7.11 -0.58
C GLY A 540 -10.85 7.08 -0.52
N VAL A 541 -11.43 6.83 0.66
CA VAL A 541 -12.89 6.93 0.86
C VAL A 541 -13.38 8.35 0.61
N VAL A 542 -12.68 9.38 1.12
CA VAL A 542 -13.01 10.79 0.83
C VAL A 542 -12.91 11.10 -0.67
N MET A 543 -11.91 10.58 -1.38
CA MET A 543 -11.82 10.73 -2.83
C MET A 543 -13.06 10.17 -3.53
N LEU A 544 -13.52 8.99 -3.12
CA LEU A 544 -14.77 8.43 -3.66
C LEU A 544 -15.99 9.30 -3.33
N GLU A 545 -16.08 9.89 -2.15
CA GLU A 545 -17.16 10.86 -1.83
C GLU A 545 -17.10 12.08 -2.76
N VAL A 546 -15.91 12.62 -3.00
CA VAL A 546 -15.69 13.78 -3.87
C VAL A 546 -16.01 13.47 -5.32
N ILE A 547 -15.61 12.31 -5.82
CA ILE A 547 -15.85 11.87 -7.20
C ILE A 547 -17.34 11.64 -7.43
N THR A 548 -18.00 10.92 -6.52
CA THR A 548 -19.38 10.43 -6.73
C THR A 548 -20.46 11.36 -6.19
N GLY A 549 -20.10 12.31 -5.31
CA GLY A 549 -21.05 13.14 -4.57
C GLY A 549 -21.92 12.36 -3.56
N ARG A 550 -21.55 11.11 -3.24
CA ARG A 550 -22.27 10.22 -2.31
C ARG A 550 -21.59 10.15 -0.94
N PRO A 551 -22.34 9.85 0.14
CA PRO A 551 -21.76 9.62 1.45
C PRO A 551 -20.98 8.29 1.51
N ALA A 552 -19.99 8.21 2.39
CA ALA A 552 -19.16 7.00 2.59
C ALA A 552 -19.96 5.71 2.92
N ILE A 553 -21.14 5.84 3.53
CA ILE A 553 -22.07 4.72 3.78
C ILE A 553 -23.29 4.90 2.88
N VAL A 554 -23.50 3.96 1.95
CA VAL A 554 -24.56 4.02 0.93
C VAL A 554 -25.69 3.06 1.32
N GLY A 555 -26.82 3.61 1.77
CA GLY A 555 -28.08 2.88 2.02
C GLY A 555 -28.26 2.33 3.44
N MET A 556 -29.51 2.36 3.93
CA MET A 556 -29.87 1.92 5.30
C MET A 556 -30.16 0.42 5.43
N VAL A 557 -30.51 -0.27 4.34
CA VAL A 557 -31.03 -1.65 4.37
C VAL A 557 -29.93 -2.71 4.19
N GLU A 558 -28.85 -2.39 3.46
CA GLU A 558 -27.76 -3.35 3.17
C GLU A 558 -26.37 -2.89 3.64
N LYS A 559 -26.23 -1.70 4.26
CA LYS A 559 -24.95 -1.13 4.73
C LYS A 559 -23.79 -1.27 3.73
N ARG A 560 -24.02 -1.02 2.44
CA ARG A 560 -22.94 -1.09 1.43
C ARG A 560 -22.03 0.12 1.61
N ASN A 561 -20.72 -0.13 1.74
CA ASN A 561 -19.71 0.94 1.75
C ASN A 561 -19.59 1.54 0.35
N ILE A 562 -19.33 2.84 0.23
CA ILE A 562 -19.06 3.51 -1.05
C ILE A 562 -18.01 2.78 -1.89
N VAL A 563 -16.97 2.21 -1.26
CA VAL A 563 -15.94 1.40 -1.92
C VAL A 563 -16.58 0.22 -2.66
N GLN A 564 -17.45 -0.55 -2.00
CA GLN A 564 -18.12 -1.70 -2.61
C GLN A 564 -19.07 -1.28 -3.73
N TRP A 565 -19.77 -0.15 -3.55
CA TRP A 565 -20.68 0.39 -4.57
C TRP A 565 -19.90 0.80 -5.83
N VAL A 566 -18.78 1.49 -5.68
CA VAL A 566 -17.92 1.88 -6.78
C VAL A 566 -17.25 0.67 -7.44
N THR A 567 -16.74 -0.30 -6.69
CA THR A 567 -16.16 -1.55 -7.26
C THR A 567 -17.13 -2.24 -8.20
N TYR A 568 -18.41 -2.30 -7.85
CA TYR A 568 -19.44 -2.88 -8.70
C TYR A 568 -19.65 -2.08 -10.00
N LEU A 569 -19.63 -0.74 -9.93
CA LEU A 569 -19.83 0.12 -11.10
C LEU A 569 -18.60 0.23 -12.01
N VAL A 570 -17.39 0.17 -11.45
CA VAL A 570 -16.15 0.11 -12.24
C VAL A 570 -16.18 -1.09 -13.18
N ALA A 571 -16.74 -2.22 -12.74
CA ALA A 571 -16.93 -3.40 -13.60
C ALA A 571 -17.87 -3.17 -14.79
N THR A 572 -18.74 -2.15 -14.73
CA THR A 572 -19.66 -1.76 -15.82
C THR A 572 -19.08 -0.73 -16.80
N GLY A 573 -17.95 -0.10 -16.46
CA GLY A 573 -17.12 0.67 -17.39
C GLY A 573 -17.60 2.07 -17.80
N ASP A 574 -18.70 2.60 -17.24
CA ASP A 574 -19.15 3.98 -17.52
C ASP A 574 -18.85 4.92 -16.35
N ILE A 575 -17.82 5.77 -16.51
CA ILE A 575 -17.44 6.80 -15.54
C ILE A 575 -18.56 7.81 -15.29
N ALA A 576 -19.43 8.07 -16.27
CA ALA A 576 -20.53 9.02 -16.11
C ALA A 576 -21.62 8.51 -15.16
N SER A 577 -21.69 7.20 -14.93
CA SER A 577 -22.57 6.59 -13.93
C SER A 577 -22.01 6.68 -12.50
N ILE A 578 -20.69 6.90 -12.38
CA ILE A 578 -19.95 6.96 -11.11
C ILE A 578 -19.81 8.41 -10.65
N VAL A 579 -19.40 9.30 -11.55
CA VAL A 579 -19.12 10.71 -11.25
C VAL A 579 -20.40 11.46 -10.87
N ASP A 580 -20.28 12.37 -9.92
CA ASP A 580 -21.38 13.18 -9.39
C ASP A 580 -22.21 13.83 -10.52
N PRO A 581 -23.49 13.47 -10.67
CA PRO A 581 -24.36 14.03 -11.69
C PRO A 581 -24.48 15.56 -11.62
N LYS A 582 -24.25 16.17 -10.45
CA LYS A 582 -24.27 17.63 -10.27
C LYS A 582 -23.19 18.35 -11.07
N LEU A 583 -22.11 17.65 -11.46
CA LEU A 583 -21.06 18.19 -12.33
C LEU A 583 -21.50 18.33 -13.79
N LYS A 584 -22.64 17.76 -14.20
CA LYS A 584 -23.21 17.89 -15.56
C LYS A 584 -22.20 17.58 -16.68
N ARG A 585 -21.32 16.59 -16.47
CA ARG A 585 -20.23 16.21 -17.40
C ARG A 585 -19.19 17.32 -17.65
N MET A 586 -19.10 18.32 -16.79
CA MET A 586 -18.04 19.34 -16.80
C MET A 586 -16.79 18.83 -16.08
N TYR A 587 -16.19 17.78 -16.62
CA TYR A 587 -14.93 17.19 -16.16
C TYR A 587 -14.26 16.48 -17.33
N ASP A 588 -12.93 16.47 -17.34
CA ASP A 588 -12.18 15.64 -18.27
C ASP A 588 -12.31 14.16 -17.89
N VAL A 589 -12.61 13.32 -18.88
CA VAL A 589 -12.91 11.90 -18.67
C VAL A 589 -11.66 11.14 -18.21
N ASN A 590 -10.49 11.49 -18.74
CA ASN A 590 -9.23 10.84 -18.35
C ASN A 590 -8.83 11.25 -16.93
N SER A 591 -8.98 12.53 -16.61
CA SER A 591 -8.81 13.07 -15.26
C SER A 591 -9.72 12.37 -14.24
N ALA A 592 -11.01 12.17 -14.59
CA ALA A 592 -11.98 11.48 -13.74
C ALA A 592 -11.64 9.99 -13.55
N TRP A 593 -11.27 9.28 -14.61
CA TRP A 593 -10.84 7.89 -14.51
C TRP A 593 -9.58 7.74 -13.68
N LYS A 594 -8.56 8.57 -13.93
CA LYS A 594 -7.31 8.52 -13.20
C LYS A 594 -7.52 8.84 -11.71
N ALA A 595 -8.32 9.84 -11.38
CA ALA A 595 -8.68 10.14 -9.99
C ALA A 595 -9.41 8.96 -9.31
N LEU A 596 -10.28 8.27 -10.05
CA LEU A 596 -10.98 7.07 -9.58
C LEU A 596 -10.02 5.90 -9.35
N GLU A 597 -9.08 5.64 -10.26
CA GLU A 597 -8.05 4.60 -10.10
C GLU A 597 -7.20 4.84 -8.86
N VAL A 598 -6.78 6.09 -8.62
CA VAL A 598 -6.03 6.47 -7.42
C VAL A 598 -6.87 6.22 -6.16
N ALA A 599 -8.15 6.60 -6.16
CA ALA A 599 -9.05 6.35 -5.04
C ALA A 599 -9.24 4.85 -4.77
N MET A 600 -9.40 4.04 -5.81
CA MET A 600 -9.51 2.58 -5.70
C MET A 600 -8.21 1.94 -5.17
N ALA A 601 -7.05 2.40 -5.64
CA ALA A 601 -5.75 1.96 -5.13
C ALA A 601 -5.58 2.30 -3.65
N CYS A 602 -5.96 3.51 -3.23
CA CYS A 602 -5.94 3.94 -1.83
C CYS A 602 -6.84 3.08 -0.93
N THR A 603 -8.00 2.64 -1.44
CA THR A 603 -8.97 1.83 -0.70
C THR A 603 -8.73 0.32 -0.79
N SER A 604 -7.56 -0.10 -1.29
CA SER A 604 -7.15 -1.51 -1.30
C SER A 604 -7.18 -2.12 0.11
N TYR A 605 -7.63 -3.37 0.22
CA TYR A 605 -7.70 -4.07 1.49
C TYR A 605 -6.36 -4.13 2.22
N SER A 606 -5.31 -4.58 1.53
CA SER A 606 -3.95 -4.64 2.08
C SER A 606 -3.25 -3.29 1.97
N SER A 607 -2.76 -2.77 3.10
CA SER A 607 -1.95 -1.55 3.19
C SER A 607 -0.70 -1.57 2.31
N ALA A 608 -0.13 -2.76 2.03
CA ALA A 608 1.04 -2.92 1.15
C ALA A 608 0.74 -2.57 -0.31
N LYS A 609 -0.51 -2.73 -0.77
CA LYS A 609 -0.96 -2.36 -2.12
C LYS A 609 -1.35 -0.88 -2.23
N ARG A 610 -1.54 -0.19 -1.10
CA ARG A 610 -1.94 1.22 -1.10
C ARG A 610 -0.74 2.10 -1.47
N PRO A 611 -0.92 3.13 -2.31
CA PRO A 611 0.14 4.07 -2.65
C PRO A 611 0.62 4.86 -1.42
N THR A 612 1.81 5.45 -1.48
CA THR A 612 2.24 6.44 -0.48
C THR A 612 1.53 7.78 -0.73
N MET A 613 1.46 8.64 0.28
CA MET A 613 0.88 9.96 0.11
C MET A 613 1.59 10.79 -0.96
N ALA A 614 2.92 10.68 -1.06
CA ALA A 614 3.70 11.28 -2.15
C ALA A 614 3.26 10.79 -3.54
N GLN A 615 3.00 9.49 -3.73
CA GLN A 615 2.45 8.96 -4.98
C GLN A 615 1.06 9.52 -5.26
N VAL A 616 0.16 9.52 -4.26
CA VAL A 616 -1.19 10.09 -4.39
C VAL A 616 -1.14 11.56 -4.82
N ILE A 617 -0.24 12.35 -4.25
CA ILE A 617 -0.03 13.76 -4.61
C ILE A 617 0.39 13.91 -6.07
N THR A 618 1.33 13.08 -6.55
CA THR A 618 1.78 13.10 -7.95
C THR A 618 0.62 12.78 -8.89
N GLU A 619 -0.12 11.71 -8.63
CA GLU A 619 -1.23 11.30 -9.50
C GLU A 619 -2.37 12.34 -9.51
N LEU A 620 -2.65 12.99 -8.37
CA LEU A 620 -3.64 14.08 -8.29
C LEU A 620 -3.22 15.33 -9.06
N LYS A 621 -1.92 15.64 -9.09
CA LYS A 621 -1.39 16.73 -9.93
C LYS A 621 -1.57 16.42 -11.41
N ASP A 622 -1.27 15.20 -11.83
CA ASP A 622 -1.52 14.77 -13.21
C ASP A 622 -3.00 14.90 -13.59
N CYS A 623 -3.92 14.55 -12.68
CA CYS A 623 -5.36 14.71 -12.90
C CYS A 623 -5.74 16.19 -13.09
N LEU A 624 -5.15 17.09 -12.30
CA LEU A 624 -5.37 18.54 -12.44
C LEU A 624 -4.82 19.09 -13.75
N ASP A 625 -3.64 18.63 -14.17
CA ASP A 625 -3.01 19.09 -15.39
C ASP A 625 -3.78 18.59 -16.63
N ALA A 626 -4.27 17.34 -16.63
CA ALA A 626 -5.19 16.85 -17.66
C ALA A 626 -6.48 17.70 -17.76
N GLN A 627 -7.01 18.18 -16.63
CA GLN A 627 -8.19 19.07 -16.61
C GLN A 627 -7.90 20.47 -17.18
N LYS A 628 -6.69 21.01 -16.98
CA LYS A 628 -6.30 22.32 -17.53
C LYS A 628 -6.21 22.29 -19.06
N VAL A 629 -5.66 21.21 -19.62
CA VAL A 629 -5.59 21.01 -21.08
C VAL A 629 -7.00 21.01 -21.71
N CYS A 630 -7.98 20.40 -21.04
CA CYS A 630 -9.38 20.44 -21.47
C CYS A 630 -10.03 21.84 -21.38
N SER A 631 -9.53 22.68 -20.47
CA SER A 631 -10.03 24.06 -20.26
C SER A 631 -9.38 25.05 -21.24
N GLU A 632 -8.14 24.81 -21.66
CA GLU A 632 -7.41 25.63 -22.66
C GLU A 632 -7.73 25.20 -24.10
N GLY A 633 -8.09 23.93 -24.34
CA GLY A 633 -8.45 23.39 -25.65
C GLY A 633 -9.86 23.74 -26.16
N GLN A 634 -10.61 24.63 -25.48
CA GLN A 634 -11.86 25.18 -26.03
C GLN A 634 -11.64 26.30 -27.04
N ASP A 635 -10.41 26.80 -27.18
CA ASP A 635 -10.00 27.64 -28.30
C ASP A 635 -8.91 26.92 -29.11
N THR A 636 -9.17 26.76 -30.41
CA THR A 636 -8.30 26.19 -31.46
C THR A 636 -8.39 24.69 -31.71
N HIS A 637 -9.19 24.34 -32.73
CA HIS A 637 -9.01 23.16 -33.55
C HIS A 637 -7.60 23.14 -34.16
N GLN A 638 -6.72 22.23 -33.75
CA GLN A 638 -5.74 21.67 -34.68
C GLN A 638 -5.23 20.30 -34.25
N SER A 639 -5.37 19.38 -35.20
CA SER A 639 -4.88 18.00 -35.24
C SER A 639 -3.37 17.88 -34.97
N PHE A 640 -2.98 16.96 -34.09
CA PHE A 640 -1.64 16.37 -34.10
C PHE A 640 -1.73 14.85 -34.21
N LEU A 641 -1.18 14.36 -35.32
CA LEU A 641 -0.84 12.97 -35.59
C LEU A 641 0.29 12.54 -34.65
N LEU A 642 0.14 11.41 -33.97
CA LEU A 642 1.24 10.69 -33.34
C LEU A 642 1.45 9.38 -34.10
N GLU A 643 2.65 9.23 -34.65
CA GLU A 643 3.15 8.03 -35.31
C GLU A 643 3.11 6.82 -34.36
N VAL A 644 2.56 5.72 -34.85
CA VAL A 644 2.49 4.43 -34.16
C VAL A 644 3.78 3.66 -34.42
N ASN A 645 4.49 3.30 -33.34
CA ASN A 645 5.60 2.36 -33.36
C ASN A 645 5.05 0.92 -33.36
N PRO A 646 5.34 0.07 -34.36
CA PRO A 646 4.79 -1.28 -34.44
C PRO A 646 5.76 -2.27 -33.81
N GLN A 647 5.61 -2.52 -32.51
CA GLN A 647 6.06 -3.74 -31.84
C GLN A 647 5.63 -3.66 -30.38
N ILE A 648 4.63 -4.45 -30.00
CA ILE A 648 4.51 -5.11 -28.69
C ILE A 648 3.52 -6.27 -28.90
N LEU A 649 4.10 -7.46 -29.08
CA LEU A 649 3.49 -8.74 -28.74
C LEU A 649 3.91 -8.98 -27.30
N GLU A 650 3.15 -8.48 -26.32
CA GLU A 650 3.35 -8.86 -24.92
C GLU A 650 2.35 -9.96 -24.59
N ILE A 651 2.89 -11.16 -24.51
CA ILE A 651 2.30 -12.32 -23.87
C ILE A 651 2.42 -12.08 -22.35
N GLU A 652 1.36 -11.60 -21.70
CA GLU A 652 1.27 -11.63 -20.24
C GLU A 652 0.80 -13.03 -19.80
N ILE A 653 1.76 -13.85 -19.36
CA ILE A 653 1.52 -15.04 -18.53
C ILE A 653 1.59 -14.58 -17.08
N GLY A 654 0.49 -14.62 -16.35
CA GLY A 654 0.48 -14.36 -14.91
C GLY A 654 -0.87 -14.69 -14.24
N PRO A 655 -0.89 -15.49 -13.14
CA PRO A 655 -2.13 -16.02 -12.56
C PRO A 655 -2.83 -15.03 -11.61
N ARG A 656 -4.14 -15.25 -11.45
CA ARG A 656 -5.11 -14.48 -10.65
C ARG A 656 -4.75 -14.28 -9.17
#